data_AF-D8RHC3-F1
#
_entry.id   AF-D8RHC3-F1
#
_cell.length_a   1.000
_cell.length_b   1.000
_cell.length_c   1.000
_cell.angle_alpha   90.00
_cell.angle_beta   90.00
_cell.angle_gamma   90.00
#
_symmetry.space_group_name_H-M   'P 1'
#
loop_
_entity.id
_entity.type
_entity.pdbx_description
1 polymer ?
#
loop_
_entity_poly.entity_id
_entity_poly.type
_entity_poly.pdbx_seq_one_letter_code
_entity_poly.pdbx_strand_id
1 'polypeptide(L)'
;MEILREQMGFLLDQGLHDSAEILGSFLLCAAASNNDLAPTVRAENMVLFGDALYGRREYKRALNFYRQALQQCRVTLKPNTAVTRSTLSSTGSRPSSANSSYCGTINDNEVKYKIALCHMGLRDTRSALTEMEAIPSKARTLRINLTLAKLYRVTGYDRAAVASYRECLRQCPYVLEAIIALAELGIPAKDIQLLFPQTPSKVARAPSDGHESSRLLQKLTEVHCGIASLDYKGALENLNQLAQRFPNNLHVLLETGKVEGALGRGDEAVHSFEKSRQVDPCNLTDMDEYAMLLRMRGDTAEMNRLVYDLLNVDAGRPEVWVSSAVYWETRDDRVRALSYADKVTAILQSIRVADRHTPAYLMKGNLSLSLNHSEAAVMAFRKAQSLKPDLRSYQGLVRSYLALSKNKEALCAAREAMKAMPHSAKALTLVGDVYAHVPEGREKARKFYESALRLEPGYLGAVLALADLHRMESRNEEATLLLQRYLQNWADDALHTKLAQILALTNKLGESLSHYQAALSINPQNEAARKGLERLEKQMKGVDPDALEEDEENEAEDGEGDPEEAEFLYIAGLRPCWSDNHSTQLRHFSKEHGILTAQVSSRRKKLRLRCKASSQSSQQQSSLLSFLCPLLKLIGSGDPSAPRNGLLESATSGIASLARLPWGKNVNTQIVSSRTKQPLELFKLYEFEACPFCRRVREALTELDLSAEVYPCPKGSRVHRAFVKASGGKEQFPFLLDPNTGMSMYESSDIVNYLFQEYGERRRPTFGILESTLVTGWVPTIIRAGRGMSLWNGALPDPPQKLLELYSYENNQFARLVREALCELELPYILWNTGKGSLNCSKLKQISGSTQVPYLVDPNTGIQMAESLDIIRYLFANYNSK
;
A
#
# COMPACT_ATOMS: atom_id res chain seq x y z
N MET A 1 -22.87 42.95 -24.93
CA MET A 1 -22.50 42.41 -23.59
C MET A 1 -23.56 41.46 -23.05
N GLU A 2 -24.85 41.78 -23.14
CA GLU A 2 -25.93 40.89 -22.68
C GLU A 2 -26.02 39.58 -23.46
N ILE A 3 -26.02 39.64 -24.80
CA ILE A 3 -26.01 38.43 -25.65
C ILE A 3 -24.85 37.49 -25.29
N LEU A 4 -23.64 38.03 -25.08
CA LEU A 4 -22.48 37.22 -24.70
C LEU A 4 -22.68 36.56 -23.32
N ARG A 5 -23.35 37.23 -22.39
CA ARG A 5 -23.67 36.69 -21.05
C ARG A 5 -24.70 35.57 -21.14
N GLU A 6 -25.74 35.75 -21.94
CA GLU A 6 -26.76 34.72 -22.17
C GLU A 6 -26.15 33.49 -22.85
N GLN A 7 -25.31 33.68 -23.86
CA GLN A 7 -24.57 32.58 -24.50
C GLN A 7 -23.63 31.89 -23.52
N MET A 8 -22.98 32.63 -22.62
CA MET A 8 -22.15 32.05 -21.57
C MET A 8 -22.97 31.19 -20.60
N GLY A 9 -24.15 31.67 -20.17
CA GLY A 9 -25.07 30.89 -19.36
C GLY A 9 -25.51 29.60 -20.07
N PHE A 10 -25.86 29.69 -21.35
CA PHE A 10 -26.20 28.52 -22.16
C PHE A 10 -25.04 27.52 -22.27
N LEU A 11 -23.80 27.98 -22.50
CA LEU A 11 -22.62 27.10 -22.53
C LEU A 11 -22.40 26.39 -21.20
N LEU A 12 -22.64 27.06 -20.07
CA LEU A 12 -22.52 26.46 -18.74
C LEU A 12 -23.59 25.40 -18.49
N ASP A 13 -24.84 25.67 -18.90
CA ASP A 13 -25.95 24.72 -18.78
C ASP A 13 -25.72 23.45 -19.63
N GLN A 14 -25.00 23.58 -20.76
CA GLN A 14 -24.58 22.45 -21.59
C GLN A 14 -23.27 21.79 -21.14
N GLY A 15 -22.64 22.27 -20.06
CA GLY A 15 -21.38 21.72 -19.53
C GLY A 15 -20.13 22.05 -20.36
N LEU A 16 -20.20 22.99 -21.31
CA LEU A 16 -19.09 23.39 -22.18
C LEU A 16 -18.18 24.42 -21.49
N HIS A 17 -17.52 23.98 -20.41
CA HIS A 17 -16.75 24.84 -19.50
C HIS A 17 -15.54 25.53 -20.16
N ASP A 18 -14.86 24.88 -21.11
CA ASP A 18 -13.70 25.47 -21.81
C ASP A 18 -14.11 26.65 -22.70
N SER A 19 -15.22 26.49 -23.44
CA SER A 19 -15.78 27.56 -24.28
C SER A 19 -16.33 28.70 -23.42
N ALA A 20 -16.98 28.37 -22.30
CA ALA A 20 -17.49 29.35 -21.35
C ALA A 20 -16.37 30.17 -20.70
N GLU A 21 -15.20 29.60 -20.37
CA GLU A 21 -14.07 30.37 -19.85
C GLU A 21 -13.54 31.35 -20.88
N ILE A 22 -13.28 30.90 -22.12
CA ILE A 22 -12.75 31.76 -23.17
C ILE A 22 -13.71 32.94 -23.39
N LEU A 23 -15.00 32.66 -23.55
CA LEU A 23 -16.02 33.69 -23.72
C LEU A 23 -16.11 34.63 -22.51
N GLY A 24 -16.07 34.07 -21.30
CA GLY A 24 -16.11 34.84 -20.06
C GLY A 24 -14.89 35.73 -19.85
N SER A 25 -13.71 35.35 -20.35
CA SER A 25 -12.50 36.19 -20.29
C SER A 25 -12.64 37.48 -21.11
N PHE A 26 -13.20 37.38 -22.33
CA PHE A 26 -13.54 38.55 -23.14
C PHE A 26 -14.58 39.43 -22.47
N LEU A 27 -15.56 38.79 -21.82
CA LEU A 27 -16.65 39.47 -21.13
C LEU A 27 -16.15 40.24 -19.90
N LEU A 28 -15.22 39.67 -19.13
CA LEU A 28 -14.56 40.36 -18.00
C LEU A 28 -13.65 41.50 -18.48
N CYS A 29 -12.88 41.31 -19.55
CA CYS A 29 -12.06 42.37 -20.14
C CYS A 29 -12.92 43.56 -20.61
N ALA A 30 -14.00 43.30 -21.35
CA ALA A 30 -14.91 44.35 -21.82
C ALA A 30 -15.62 45.08 -20.66
N ALA A 31 -15.94 44.36 -19.58
CA ALA A 31 -16.51 44.96 -18.37
C ALA A 31 -15.51 45.80 -17.56
N ALA A 32 -14.22 45.47 -17.59
CA ALA A 32 -13.15 46.24 -16.95
C ALA A 32 -12.82 47.53 -17.71
N SER A 33 -12.90 47.52 -19.04
CA SER A 33 -12.71 48.72 -19.86
C SER A 33 -13.88 49.71 -19.81
N ASN A 34 -15.06 49.26 -19.35
CA ASN A 34 -16.28 50.07 -19.35
C ASN A 34 -16.70 50.49 -17.93
N ASN A 35 -16.31 51.70 -17.55
CA ASN A 35 -16.57 52.26 -16.22
C ASN A 35 -18.05 52.54 -15.93
N ASP A 36 -18.90 52.60 -16.96
CA ASP A 36 -20.34 52.89 -16.83
C ASP A 36 -21.19 51.65 -16.55
N LEU A 37 -20.60 50.44 -16.60
CA LEU A 37 -21.33 49.21 -16.35
C LEU A 37 -21.75 49.09 -14.88
N ALA A 38 -23.02 48.76 -14.62
CA ALA A 38 -23.52 48.61 -13.26
C ALA A 38 -22.70 47.57 -12.46
N PRO A 39 -22.36 47.86 -11.19
CA PRO A 39 -21.59 46.94 -10.34
C PRO A 39 -22.26 45.57 -10.14
N THR A 40 -23.60 45.49 -10.15
CA THR A 40 -24.35 44.22 -10.10
C THR A 40 -24.08 43.36 -11.33
N VAL A 41 -24.07 43.97 -12.52
CA VAL A 41 -23.78 43.30 -13.79
C VAL A 41 -22.32 42.81 -13.85
N ARG A 42 -21.38 43.59 -13.30
CA ARG A 42 -19.97 43.14 -13.17
C ARG A 42 -19.86 41.91 -12.27
N ALA A 43 -20.58 41.90 -11.15
CA ALA A 43 -20.60 40.77 -10.24
C ALA A 43 -21.22 39.51 -10.88
N GLU A 44 -22.28 39.66 -11.69
CA GLU A 44 -22.90 38.53 -12.41
C GLU A 44 -21.91 37.87 -13.38
N ASN A 45 -21.20 38.70 -14.14
CA ASN A 45 -20.16 38.24 -15.07
C ASN A 45 -19.04 37.48 -14.35
N MET A 46 -18.63 37.96 -13.16
CA MET A 46 -17.64 37.28 -12.33
C MET A 46 -18.14 35.95 -11.77
N VAL A 47 -19.43 35.85 -11.40
CA VAL A 47 -20.02 34.58 -10.95
C VAL A 47 -20.05 33.56 -12.08
N LEU A 48 -20.52 33.94 -13.27
CA LEU A 48 -20.55 33.05 -14.44
C LEU A 48 -19.13 32.59 -14.83
N PHE A 49 -18.15 33.48 -14.77
CA PHE A 49 -16.75 33.11 -15.01
C PHE A 49 -16.22 32.17 -13.93
N GLY A 50 -16.59 32.40 -12.67
CA GLY A 50 -16.33 31.48 -11.57
C GLY A 50 -16.93 30.08 -11.80
N ASP A 51 -18.14 30.00 -12.36
CA ASP A 51 -18.83 28.75 -12.68
C ASP A 51 -18.09 27.97 -13.79
N ALA A 52 -17.61 28.66 -14.83
CA ALA A 52 -16.78 28.06 -15.88
C ALA A 52 -15.49 27.46 -15.30
N LEU A 53 -14.78 28.23 -14.47
CA LEU A 53 -13.55 27.79 -13.80
C LEU A 53 -13.79 26.64 -12.82
N TYR A 54 -14.93 26.64 -12.12
CA TYR A 54 -15.33 25.56 -11.24
C TYR A 54 -15.53 24.25 -12.01
N GLY A 55 -16.21 24.31 -13.16
CA GLY A 55 -16.40 23.16 -14.06
C GLY A 55 -15.08 22.56 -14.56
N ARG A 56 -14.09 23.41 -14.85
CA ARG A 56 -12.71 23.00 -15.17
C ARG A 56 -11.89 22.49 -13.97
N ARG A 57 -12.48 22.50 -12.77
CA ARG A 57 -11.87 22.10 -11.49
C ARG A 57 -10.72 23.02 -11.03
N GLU A 58 -10.72 24.28 -11.46
CA GLU A 58 -9.75 25.30 -11.04
C GLU A 58 -10.24 26.11 -9.83
N TYR A 59 -10.43 25.41 -8.71
CA TYR A 59 -11.14 25.94 -7.54
C TYR A 59 -10.52 27.21 -6.95
N LYS A 60 -9.18 27.35 -6.97
CA LYS A 60 -8.51 28.57 -6.45
C LYS A 60 -8.82 29.81 -7.29
N ARG A 61 -8.85 29.67 -8.62
CA ARG A 61 -9.19 30.78 -9.52
C ARG A 61 -10.67 31.13 -9.35
N ALA A 62 -11.55 30.12 -9.34
CA ALA A 62 -12.98 30.32 -9.10
C ALA A 62 -13.27 31.06 -7.77
N LEU A 63 -12.59 30.67 -6.68
CA LEU A 63 -12.72 31.34 -5.37
C LEU A 63 -12.42 32.84 -5.42
N ASN A 64 -11.37 33.24 -6.14
CA ASN A 64 -11.00 34.65 -6.25
C ASN A 64 -12.12 35.45 -6.91
N PHE A 65 -12.68 34.94 -8.02
CA PHE A 65 -13.75 35.62 -8.74
C PHE A 65 -15.07 35.64 -7.95
N TYR A 66 -15.44 34.56 -7.25
CA TYR A 66 -16.62 34.58 -6.39
C TYR A 66 -16.50 35.57 -5.23
N ARG A 67 -15.32 35.68 -4.60
CA ARG A 67 -15.09 36.66 -3.53
C ARG A 67 -15.16 38.10 -4.05
N GLN A 68 -14.58 38.35 -5.23
CA GLN A 68 -14.68 39.66 -5.89
C GLN A 68 -16.13 40.02 -6.22
N ALA A 69 -16.92 39.05 -6.72
CA ALA A 69 -18.34 39.25 -6.98
C ALA A 69 -19.11 39.66 -5.71
N LEU A 70 -18.92 38.94 -4.59
CA LEU A 70 -19.54 39.30 -3.31
C LEU A 70 -19.10 40.67 -2.80
N GLN A 71 -17.84 41.05 -3.02
CA GLN A 71 -17.31 42.35 -2.61
C GLN A 71 -17.96 43.49 -3.41
N GLN A 72 -18.17 43.30 -4.71
CA GLN A 72 -18.88 44.25 -5.56
C GLN A 72 -20.36 44.41 -5.16
N CYS A 73 -21.05 43.32 -4.82
CA CYS A 73 -22.42 43.37 -4.30
C CYS A 73 -22.54 44.09 -2.95
N ARG A 74 -21.51 44.02 -2.08
CA ARG A 74 -21.51 44.71 -0.78
C ARG A 74 -21.29 46.22 -0.89
N VAL A 75 -20.51 46.66 -1.89
CA VAL A 75 -20.26 48.10 -2.12
C VAL A 75 -21.54 48.82 -2.57
N THR A 76 -22.44 48.13 -3.27
CA THR A 76 -23.74 48.67 -3.72
C THR A 76 -24.83 48.74 -2.64
N LEU A 77 -24.69 47.98 -1.55
CA LEU A 77 -25.72 47.88 -0.49
C LEU A 77 -25.49 48.82 0.70
N LYS A 78 -24.45 49.68 0.67
CA LYS A 78 -24.34 50.79 1.65
C LYS A 78 -25.32 51.89 1.26
N PRO A 79 -26.34 52.21 2.07
CA PRO A 79 -27.28 53.28 1.73
C PRO A 79 -26.60 54.64 1.93
N ASN A 80 -26.65 55.48 0.90
CA ASN A 80 -26.57 56.92 1.09
C ASN A 80 -27.68 57.32 2.07
N THR A 81 -27.30 57.74 3.27
CA THR A 81 -28.18 58.42 4.22
C THR A 81 -28.57 59.78 3.66
N ALA A 82 -29.69 59.86 2.95
CA ALA A 82 -30.41 61.13 2.78
C ALA A 82 -31.86 60.90 2.28
N VAL A 83 -32.81 61.38 3.09
CA VAL A 83 -34.12 61.95 2.68
C VAL A 83 -35.38 61.04 2.67
N THR A 84 -36.22 61.33 3.67
CA THR A 84 -37.70 61.33 3.79
C THR A 84 -38.51 60.07 4.13
N ARG A 85 -39.09 60.17 5.33
CA ARG A 85 -40.32 59.53 5.84
C ARG A 85 -41.49 59.68 4.86
N SER A 86 -42.22 58.58 4.63
CA SER A 86 -43.69 58.57 4.72
C SER A 86 -44.25 57.13 4.78
N THR A 87 -44.84 56.82 5.94
CA THR A 87 -46.07 56.04 6.20
C THR A 87 -46.27 54.63 5.62
N LEU A 88 -46.49 53.69 6.56
CA LEU A 88 -47.07 52.36 6.38
C LEU A 88 -48.49 52.41 5.78
N SER A 89 -48.81 51.41 4.94
CA SER A 89 -50.07 50.67 5.05
C SER A 89 -49.91 49.22 4.58
N SER A 90 -50.51 48.33 5.36
CA SER A 90 -50.58 46.88 5.18
C SER A 90 -51.75 46.49 4.30
N THR A 91 -51.61 45.43 3.50
CA THR A 91 -52.65 44.42 3.22
C THR A 91 -52.05 43.28 2.40
N GLY A 92 -52.37 42.04 2.79
CA GLY A 92 -51.80 40.83 2.21
C GLY A 92 -52.53 40.32 0.97
N SER A 93 -51.83 39.52 0.17
CA SER A 93 -52.42 38.46 -0.66
C SER A 93 -51.33 37.53 -1.23
N ARG A 94 -51.74 36.28 -1.45
CA ARG A 94 -50.97 35.05 -1.77
C ARG A 94 -50.04 35.15 -2.99
N PRO A 95 -48.97 34.34 -3.09
CA PRO A 95 -48.20 34.23 -4.32
C PRO A 95 -48.92 33.26 -5.27
N SER A 96 -49.41 33.80 -6.38
CA SER A 96 -49.73 33.02 -7.59
C SER A 96 -48.68 33.31 -8.66
N SER A 97 -48.46 32.31 -9.48
CA SER A 97 -47.37 32.13 -10.43
C SER A 97 -47.19 33.24 -11.48
N ALA A 98 -45.91 33.39 -11.87
CA ALA A 98 -45.43 33.78 -13.20
C ALA A 98 -45.93 35.10 -13.79
N ASN A 99 -45.05 36.12 -13.77
CA ASN A 99 -44.52 36.70 -15.00
C ASN A 99 -43.36 37.67 -14.70
N SER A 100 -42.26 37.44 -15.43
CA SER A 100 -41.27 38.40 -15.92
C SER A 100 -41.27 39.80 -15.31
N SER A 101 -40.29 40.06 -14.43
CA SER A 101 -39.66 41.36 -14.30
C SER A 101 -38.20 41.16 -13.90
N TYR A 102 -37.32 41.40 -14.86
CA TYR A 102 -35.88 41.36 -14.71
C TYR A 102 -35.43 42.35 -13.62
N CYS A 103 -35.05 41.81 -12.47
CA CYS A 103 -34.14 42.46 -11.52
C CYS A 103 -33.27 41.35 -10.93
N GLY A 104 -32.19 40.99 -11.64
CA GLY A 104 -31.23 39.98 -11.25
C GLY A 104 -30.41 40.44 -10.04
N THR A 105 -30.96 40.32 -8.84
CA THR A 105 -30.15 40.36 -7.63
C THR A 105 -29.45 39.01 -7.50
N ILE A 106 -28.13 38.97 -7.69
CA ILE A 106 -27.29 37.81 -7.37
C ILE A 106 -27.68 37.29 -5.98
N ASN A 107 -28.02 36.01 -5.87
CA ASN A 107 -28.31 35.40 -4.59
C ASN A 107 -27.00 35.20 -3.83
N ASP A 108 -26.69 36.11 -2.90
CA ASP A 108 -25.50 36.05 -2.03
C ASP A 108 -25.30 34.67 -1.38
N ASN A 109 -26.39 33.98 -1.02
CA ASN A 109 -26.34 32.66 -0.39
C ASN A 109 -25.88 31.56 -1.37
N GLU A 110 -26.28 31.67 -2.64
CA GLU A 110 -25.86 30.72 -3.68
C GLU A 110 -24.38 30.90 -4.01
N VAL A 111 -23.88 32.14 -4.05
CA VAL A 111 -22.44 32.40 -4.26
C VAL A 111 -21.62 31.90 -3.06
N LYS A 112 -22.08 32.10 -1.81
CA LYS A 112 -21.45 31.50 -0.63
C LYS A 112 -21.42 29.97 -0.71
N TYR A 113 -22.50 29.35 -1.17
CA TYR A 113 -22.54 27.92 -1.39
C TYR A 113 -21.51 27.46 -2.43
N LYS A 114 -21.39 28.16 -3.57
CA LYS A 114 -20.36 27.90 -4.59
C LYS A 114 -18.93 28.08 -4.06
N ILE A 115 -18.69 29.08 -3.21
CA ILE A 115 -17.42 29.28 -2.49
C ILE A 115 -17.12 28.06 -1.60
N ALA A 116 -18.11 27.59 -0.83
CA ALA A 116 -17.96 26.41 0.00
C ALA A 116 -17.62 25.16 -0.84
N LEU A 117 -18.29 24.97 -1.99
CA LEU A 117 -17.97 23.87 -2.92
C LEU A 117 -16.54 23.94 -3.46
N CYS A 118 -16.01 25.14 -3.71
CA CYS A 118 -14.61 25.30 -4.11
C CYS A 118 -13.65 24.93 -2.97
N HIS A 119 -13.94 25.35 -1.74
CA HIS A 119 -13.17 24.95 -0.56
C HIS A 119 -13.20 23.43 -0.33
N MET A 120 -14.35 22.79 -0.56
CA MET A 120 -14.47 21.33 -0.57
C MET A 120 -13.57 20.70 -1.63
N GLY A 121 -13.55 21.23 -2.86
CA GLY A 121 -12.66 20.78 -3.93
C GLY A 121 -11.17 20.95 -3.61
N LEU A 122 -10.81 21.93 -2.78
CA LEU A 122 -9.46 22.16 -2.25
C LEU A 122 -9.15 21.41 -0.95
N ARG A 123 -10.11 20.65 -0.40
CA ARG A 123 -10.02 19.90 0.86
C ARG A 123 -9.88 20.75 2.11
N ASP A 124 -10.26 22.01 2.02
CA ASP A 124 -10.34 22.90 3.17
C ASP A 124 -11.74 22.81 3.77
N THR A 125 -11.97 21.74 4.55
CA THR A 125 -13.26 21.46 5.17
C THR A 125 -13.65 22.52 6.20
N ARG A 126 -12.67 23.14 6.87
CA ARG A 126 -12.91 24.16 7.88
C ARG A 126 -13.45 25.44 7.25
N SER A 127 -12.81 25.94 6.19
CA SER A 127 -13.32 27.13 5.50
C SER A 127 -14.63 26.87 4.76
N ALA A 128 -14.81 25.66 4.20
CA ALA A 128 -16.11 25.29 3.62
C ALA A 128 -17.23 25.34 4.67
N LEU A 129 -17.00 24.81 5.87
CA LEU A 129 -17.97 24.83 6.97
C LEU A 129 -18.34 26.26 7.36
N THR A 130 -17.37 27.15 7.53
CA THR A 130 -17.61 28.54 7.94
C THR A 130 -18.47 29.30 6.93
N GLU A 131 -18.26 29.06 5.63
CA GLU A 131 -19.02 29.72 4.56
C GLU A 131 -20.45 29.18 4.47
N MET A 132 -20.65 27.88 4.72
CA MET A 132 -21.99 27.28 4.76
C MET A 132 -22.78 27.67 6.02
N GLU A 133 -22.12 27.80 7.17
CA GLU A 133 -22.76 28.27 8.41
C GLU A 133 -23.21 29.73 8.32
N ALA A 134 -22.49 30.54 7.54
CA ALA A 134 -22.84 31.92 7.25
C ALA A 134 -24.12 32.08 6.41
N ILE A 135 -24.71 30.99 5.91
CA ILE A 135 -26.02 30.97 5.24
C ILE A 135 -27.11 30.77 6.30
N PRO A 136 -28.08 31.70 6.45
CA PRO A 136 -29.18 31.58 7.41
C PRO A 136 -30.03 30.33 7.17
N SER A 137 -30.47 29.64 8.23
CA SER A 137 -31.24 28.39 8.13
C SER A 137 -32.48 28.47 7.22
N LYS A 138 -33.20 29.59 7.26
CA LYS A 138 -34.39 29.84 6.42
C LYS A 138 -34.08 29.96 4.92
N ALA A 139 -32.85 30.29 4.56
CA ALA A 139 -32.40 30.47 3.18
C ALA A 139 -31.70 29.24 2.61
N ARG A 140 -31.57 28.15 3.38
CA ARG A 140 -30.89 26.92 2.95
C ARG A 140 -31.84 26.05 2.13
N THR A 141 -31.45 25.78 0.90
CA THR A 141 -32.10 24.80 0.03
C THR A 141 -31.76 23.37 0.48
N LEU A 142 -32.51 22.38 -0.02
CA LEU A 142 -32.26 20.96 0.27
C LEU A 142 -30.80 20.57 -0.02
N ARG A 143 -30.26 21.02 -1.15
CA ARG A 143 -28.87 20.77 -1.57
C ARG A 143 -27.86 21.38 -0.58
N ILE A 144 -28.12 22.58 -0.07
CA ILE A 144 -27.26 23.25 0.92
C ILE A 144 -27.32 22.51 2.26
N ASN A 145 -28.52 22.09 2.72
CA ASN A 145 -28.64 21.35 3.97
C ASN A 145 -27.98 19.97 3.90
N LEU A 146 -28.10 19.26 2.77
CA LEU A 146 -27.48 17.95 2.58
C LEU A 146 -25.95 18.05 2.55
N THR A 147 -25.40 19.03 1.84
CA THR A 147 -23.95 19.25 1.78
C THR A 147 -23.39 19.72 3.12
N LEU A 148 -24.12 20.55 3.85
CA LEU A 148 -23.75 20.97 5.21
C LEU A 148 -23.74 19.77 6.17
N ALA A 149 -24.76 18.90 6.09
CA ALA A 149 -24.83 17.69 6.89
C ALA A 149 -23.66 16.74 6.60
N LYS A 150 -23.27 16.58 5.33
CA LYS A 150 -22.08 15.82 4.92
C LYS A 150 -20.79 16.43 5.47
N LEU A 151 -20.64 17.76 5.45
CA LEU A 151 -19.49 18.45 6.04
C LEU A 151 -19.42 18.31 7.56
N TYR A 152 -20.53 18.47 8.28
CA TYR A 152 -20.59 18.23 9.72
C TYR A 152 -20.19 16.80 10.06
N ARG A 153 -20.67 15.83 9.27
CA ARG A 153 -20.29 14.43 9.42
C ARG A 153 -18.78 14.26 9.23
N VAL A 154 -18.18 14.79 8.15
CA VAL A 154 -16.73 14.70 7.87
C VAL A 154 -15.88 15.33 8.97
N THR A 155 -16.33 16.45 9.54
CA THR A 155 -15.61 17.18 10.61
C THR A 155 -15.81 16.59 12.01
N GLY A 156 -16.77 15.68 12.20
CA GLY A 156 -17.06 15.03 13.49
C GLY A 156 -18.07 15.78 14.37
N TYR A 157 -18.81 16.74 13.82
CA TYR A 157 -19.88 17.45 14.52
C TYR A 157 -21.23 16.71 14.40
N ASP A 158 -21.33 15.53 15.02
CA ASP A 158 -22.45 14.60 14.81
C ASP A 158 -23.82 15.20 15.16
N ARG A 159 -23.92 15.96 16.26
CA ARG A 159 -25.19 16.61 16.66
C ARG A 159 -25.70 17.60 15.61
N ALA A 160 -24.81 18.38 15.01
CA ALA A 160 -25.15 19.35 13.98
C ALA A 160 -25.47 18.66 12.64
N ALA A 161 -24.78 17.54 12.35
CA ALA A 161 -25.08 16.68 11.21
C ALA A 161 -26.50 16.11 11.31
N VAL A 162 -26.86 15.51 12.47
CA VAL A 162 -28.22 14.98 12.73
C VAL A 162 -29.28 16.05 12.51
N ALA A 163 -29.09 17.25 13.08
CA ALA A 163 -30.06 18.35 12.91
C ALA A 163 -30.26 18.73 11.43
N SER A 164 -29.17 18.77 10.66
CA SER A 164 -29.19 19.12 9.24
C SER A 164 -29.82 18.02 8.36
N TYR A 165 -29.54 16.74 8.65
CA TYR A 165 -30.19 15.62 7.96
C TYR A 165 -31.69 15.53 8.28
N ARG A 166 -32.09 15.78 9.54
CA ARG A 166 -33.52 15.85 9.91
C ARG A 166 -34.24 16.95 9.13
N GLU A 167 -33.60 18.10 8.93
CA GLU A 167 -34.18 19.18 8.12
C GLU A 167 -34.30 18.78 6.64
N CYS A 168 -33.34 18.04 6.09
CA CYS A 168 -33.45 17.48 4.74
C CYS A 168 -34.68 16.57 4.61
N LEU A 169 -34.92 15.69 5.58
CA LEU A 169 -36.06 14.77 5.57
C LEU A 169 -37.41 15.49 5.73
N ARG A 170 -37.46 16.59 6.48
CA ARG A 170 -38.66 17.44 6.56
C ARG A 170 -38.99 18.10 5.22
N GLN A 171 -37.98 18.49 4.45
CA GLN A 171 -38.17 19.06 3.12
C GLN A 171 -38.52 17.99 2.08
N CYS A 172 -37.81 16.86 2.10
CA CYS A 172 -38.07 15.72 1.22
C CYS A 172 -37.79 14.38 1.93
N PRO A 173 -38.82 13.57 2.24
CA PRO A 173 -38.66 12.28 2.92
C PRO A 173 -37.86 11.23 2.15
N TYR A 174 -37.74 11.37 0.83
CA TYR A 174 -37.11 10.38 -0.07
C TYR A 174 -35.59 10.55 -0.19
N VAL A 175 -34.96 11.40 0.61
CA VAL A 175 -33.50 11.55 0.64
C VAL A 175 -32.90 10.37 1.41
N LEU A 176 -32.76 9.23 0.73
CA LEU A 176 -32.28 7.97 1.32
C LEU A 176 -30.88 8.11 1.93
N GLU A 177 -30.00 8.91 1.32
CA GLU A 177 -28.67 9.22 1.87
C GLU A 177 -28.74 9.82 3.28
N ALA A 178 -29.77 10.63 3.57
CA ALA A 178 -29.97 11.21 4.90
C ALA A 178 -30.49 10.16 5.89
N ILE A 179 -31.32 9.21 5.44
CA ILE A 179 -31.81 8.10 6.28
C ILE A 179 -30.64 7.19 6.67
N ILE A 180 -29.84 6.76 5.69
CA ILE A 180 -28.65 5.93 5.92
C ILE A 180 -27.69 6.66 6.87
N ALA A 181 -27.42 7.94 6.63
CA ALA A 181 -26.54 8.71 7.50
C ALA A 181 -27.08 8.87 8.93
N LEU A 182 -28.39 9.06 9.11
CA LEU A 182 -29.00 9.13 10.45
C LEU A 182 -28.96 7.78 11.18
N ALA A 183 -29.16 6.68 10.45
CA ALA A 183 -29.04 5.33 10.99
C ALA A 183 -27.60 5.05 11.46
N GLU A 184 -26.59 5.37 10.65
CA GLU A 184 -25.17 5.23 11.01
C GLU A 184 -24.76 6.12 12.20
N LEU A 185 -25.44 7.25 12.41
CA LEU A 185 -25.26 8.13 13.58
C LEU A 185 -26.01 7.63 14.82
N GLY A 186 -26.67 6.47 14.75
CA GLY A 186 -27.32 5.81 15.88
C GLY A 186 -28.70 6.36 16.25
N ILE A 187 -29.38 7.07 15.34
CA ILE A 187 -30.76 7.53 15.56
C ILE A 187 -31.72 6.34 15.39
N PRO A 188 -32.64 6.09 16.34
CA PRO A 188 -33.56 4.96 16.24
C PRO A 188 -34.57 5.14 15.11
N ALA A 189 -34.99 4.04 14.50
CA ALA A 189 -35.92 4.05 13.37
C ALA A 189 -37.21 4.83 13.66
N LYS A 190 -37.77 4.70 14.87
CA LYS A 190 -38.97 5.42 15.31
C LYS A 190 -38.84 6.93 15.18
N ASP A 191 -37.70 7.50 15.57
CA ASP A 191 -37.45 8.94 15.51
C ASP A 191 -37.35 9.45 14.07
N ILE A 192 -36.81 8.63 13.17
CA ILE A 192 -36.71 8.95 11.74
C ILE A 192 -38.11 8.86 11.11
N GLN A 193 -38.86 7.82 11.44
CA GLN A 193 -40.22 7.59 10.93
C GLN A 193 -41.19 8.72 11.35
N LEU A 194 -41.00 9.35 12.51
CA LEU A 194 -41.78 10.52 12.93
C LEU A 194 -41.62 11.73 12.00
N LEU A 195 -40.52 11.81 11.25
CA LEU A 195 -40.26 12.90 10.30
C LEU A 195 -41.00 12.71 8.97
N PHE A 196 -41.53 11.51 8.71
CA PHE A 196 -42.32 11.24 7.52
C PHE A 196 -43.73 11.84 7.68
N PRO A 197 -44.32 12.35 6.59
CA PRO A 197 -45.67 12.92 6.63
C PRO A 197 -46.68 11.88 7.11
N GLN A 198 -47.32 12.15 8.26
CA GLN A 198 -48.22 11.22 8.95
C GLN A 198 -49.63 11.10 8.31
N THR A 199 -49.92 11.84 7.22
CA THR A 199 -51.22 11.80 6.53
C THR A 199 -51.11 12.05 5.02
N PRO A 200 -51.92 11.35 4.19
CA PRO A 200 -52.03 11.67 2.77
C PRO A 200 -52.73 13.02 2.62
N SER A 201 -52.05 13.99 2.01
CA SER A 201 -52.68 15.23 1.59
C SER A 201 -53.91 14.92 0.75
N LYS A 202 -55.07 15.53 1.08
CA LYS A 202 -56.38 15.39 0.42
C LYS A 202 -56.41 15.79 -1.07
N VAL A 203 -55.27 15.99 -1.71
CA VAL A 203 -55.14 16.55 -3.07
C VAL A 203 -54.75 15.50 -4.12
N ALA A 204 -54.46 14.24 -3.76
CA ALA A 204 -54.21 13.19 -4.75
C ALA A 204 -55.29 12.10 -4.69
N ARG A 205 -56.33 12.24 -5.52
CA ARG A 205 -57.15 11.09 -5.94
C ARG A 205 -56.33 10.28 -6.96
N ALA A 206 -55.56 9.30 -6.47
CA ALA A 206 -55.06 8.13 -7.22
C ALA A 206 -54.67 7.02 -6.22
N PRO A 207 -54.82 5.73 -6.59
CA PRO A 207 -55.15 4.61 -5.69
C PRO A 207 -53.92 4.04 -4.98
N SER A 208 -54.11 3.29 -3.87
CA SER A 208 -53.20 2.31 -3.21
C SER A 208 -51.69 2.57 -2.99
N ASP A 209 -50.99 3.23 -3.91
CA ASP A 209 -49.53 3.33 -4.05
C ASP A 209 -48.87 4.27 -3.03
N GLY A 210 -49.62 5.24 -2.51
CA GLY A 210 -49.13 6.15 -1.46
C GLY A 210 -48.87 5.44 -0.12
N HIS A 211 -49.69 4.43 0.21
CA HIS A 211 -49.47 3.59 1.38
C HIS A 211 -48.29 2.64 1.19
N GLU A 212 -48.09 2.12 -0.03
CA GLU A 212 -46.97 1.25 -0.35
C GLU A 212 -45.63 1.99 -0.29
N SER A 213 -45.57 3.22 -0.80
CA SER A 213 -44.36 4.05 -0.81
C SER A 213 -43.90 4.42 0.60
N SER A 214 -44.85 4.74 1.50
CA SER A 214 -44.55 5.02 2.91
C SER A 214 -44.08 3.76 3.65
N ARG A 215 -44.69 2.60 3.38
CA ARG A 215 -44.28 1.32 3.96
C ARG A 215 -42.89 0.88 3.47
N LEU A 216 -42.55 1.11 2.21
CA LEU A 216 -41.20 0.89 1.68
C LEU A 216 -40.16 1.73 2.45
N LEU A 217 -40.44 3.03 2.64
CA LEU A 217 -39.55 3.94 3.34
C LEU A 217 -39.36 3.55 4.82
N GLN A 218 -40.44 3.13 5.48
CA GLN A 218 -40.40 2.60 6.85
C GLN A 218 -39.52 1.37 6.96
N LYS A 219 -39.70 0.38 6.07
CA LYS A 219 -38.90 -0.85 6.04
C LYS A 219 -37.43 -0.57 5.75
N LEU A 220 -37.12 0.28 4.76
CA LEU A 220 -35.73 0.66 4.47
C LEU A 220 -35.07 1.36 5.67
N THR A 221 -35.82 2.22 6.38
CA THR A 221 -35.33 2.87 7.61
C THR A 221 -35.03 1.82 8.69
N GLU A 222 -35.92 0.85 8.89
CA GLU A 222 -35.72 -0.24 9.85
C GLU A 222 -34.53 -1.13 9.48
N VAL A 223 -34.34 -1.45 8.19
CA VAL A 223 -33.18 -2.22 7.71
C VAL A 223 -31.88 -1.49 8.04
N HIS A 224 -31.74 -0.22 7.64
CA HIS A 224 -30.49 0.51 7.88
C HIS A 224 -30.24 0.80 9.36
N CYS A 225 -31.29 1.09 10.15
CA CYS A 225 -31.15 1.21 11.60
C CYS A 225 -30.77 -0.13 12.24
N GLY A 226 -31.32 -1.26 11.78
CA GLY A 226 -30.98 -2.61 12.24
C GLY A 226 -29.52 -2.97 11.94
N ILE A 227 -29.05 -2.66 10.73
CA ILE A 227 -27.63 -2.82 10.35
C ILE A 227 -26.73 -1.98 11.25
N ALA A 228 -27.09 -0.71 11.51
CA ALA A 228 -26.31 0.16 12.37
C ALA A 228 -26.32 -0.28 13.85
N SER A 229 -27.43 -0.84 14.34
CA SER A 229 -27.57 -1.37 15.70
C SER A 229 -27.08 -2.81 15.87
N LEU A 230 -26.52 -3.43 14.81
CA LEU A 230 -26.07 -4.82 14.77
C LEU A 230 -27.20 -5.86 14.96
N ASP A 231 -28.45 -5.48 14.75
CA ASP A 231 -29.60 -6.40 14.70
C ASP A 231 -29.79 -6.92 13.26
N TYR A 232 -28.87 -7.79 12.86
CA TYR A 232 -28.83 -8.34 11.51
C TYR A 232 -30.02 -9.27 11.22
N LYS A 233 -30.62 -9.90 12.24
CA LYS A 233 -31.76 -10.82 12.05
C LYS A 233 -33.03 -10.06 11.67
N GLY A 234 -33.37 -9.01 12.43
CA GLY A 234 -34.52 -8.16 12.10
C GLY A 234 -34.33 -7.44 10.76
N ALA A 235 -33.11 -7.00 10.45
CA ALA A 235 -32.78 -6.40 9.15
C ALA A 235 -33.00 -7.39 7.99
N LEU A 236 -32.56 -8.65 8.14
CA LEU A 236 -32.71 -9.67 7.10
C LEU A 236 -34.18 -10.03 6.84
N GLU A 237 -35.01 -10.13 7.87
CA GLU A 237 -36.46 -10.37 7.70
C GLU A 237 -37.13 -9.27 6.88
N ASN A 238 -36.81 -8.01 7.19
CA ASN A 238 -37.31 -6.86 6.45
C ASN A 238 -36.78 -6.82 5.01
N LEU A 239 -35.50 -7.15 4.79
CA LEU A 239 -34.89 -7.28 3.46
C LEU A 239 -35.55 -8.38 2.63
N ASN A 240 -35.85 -9.54 3.22
CA ASN A 240 -36.56 -10.62 2.54
C ASN A 240 -37.96 -10.22 2.10
N GLN A 241 -38.69 -9.48 2.94
CA GLN A 241 -40.00 -8.93 2.55
C GLN A 241 -39.87 -7.90 1.42
N LEU A 242 -38.78 -7.12 1.39
CA LEU A 242 -38.50 -6.18 0.30
C LEU A 242 -38.10 -6.93 -0.98
N ALA A 243 -37.30 -7.98 -0.88
CA ALA A 243 -36.88 -8.82 -2.00
C ALA A 243 -38.06 -9.58 -2.63
N GLN A 244 -39.04 -10.03 -1.84
CA GLN A 244 -40.28 -10.62 -2.38
C GLN A 244 -41.06 -9.63 -3.26
N ARG A 245 -41.04 -8.34 -2.90
CA ARG A 245 -41.74 -7.29 -3.66
C ARG A 245 -40.89 -6.77 -4.83
N PHE A 246 -39.59 -6.67 -4.64
CA PHE A 246 -38.62 -6.12 -5.59
C PHE A 246 -37.43 -7.08 -5.79
N PRO A 247 -37.64 -8.22 -6.47
CA PRO A 247 -36.67 -9.34 -6.50
C PRO A 247 -35.35 -9.04 -7.22
N ASN A 248 -35.31 -8.01 -8.06
CA ASN A 248 -34.13 -7.60 -8.84
C ASN A 248 -33.67 -6.18 -8.47
N ASN A 249 -34.02 -5.68 -7.28
CA ASN A 249 -33.48 -4.40 -6.82
C ASN A 249 -32.03 -4.58 -6.37
N LEU A 250 -31.09 -3.93 -7.08
CA LEU A 250 -29.66 -4.00 -6.80
C LEU A 250 -29.32 -3.67 -5.33
N HIS A 251 -29.85 -2.57 -4.81
CA HIS A 251 -29.55 -2.13 -3.45
C HIS A 251 -30.06 -3.13 -2.40
N VAL A 252 -31.25 -3.71 -2.58
CA VAL A 252 -31.76 -4.75 -1.67
C VAL A 252 -30.86 -5.98 -1.71
N LEU A 253 -30.43 -6.43 -2.90
CA LEU A 253 -29.55 -7.60 -3.05
C LEU A 253 -28.18 -7.38 -2.39
N LEU A 254 -27.58 -6.19 -2.56
CA LEU A 254 -26.30 -5.85 -1.95
C LEU A 254 -26.39 -5.78 -0.41
N GLU A 255 -27.44 -5.14 0.12
CA GLU A 255 -27.65 -5.09 1.56
C GLU A 255 -27.97 -6.48 2.15
N THR A 256 -28.72 -7.32 1.44
CA THR A 256 -28.94 -8.73 1.83
C THR A 256 -27.61 -9.48 1.91
N GLY A 257 -26.76 -9.40 0.88
CA GLY A 257 -25.45 -10.06 0.89
C GLY A 257 -24.55 -9.59 2.04
N LYS A 258 -24.54 -8.29 2.37
CA LYS A 258 -23.81 -7.76 3.54
C LYS A 258 -24.32 -8.34 4.85
N VAL A 259 -25.64 -8.36 5.04
CA VAL A 259 -26.28 -8.83 6.27
C VAL A 259 -26.09 -10.34 6.45
N GLU A 260 -26.22 -11.12 5.38
CA GLU A 260 -25.95 -12.57 5.36
C GLU A 260 -24.48 -12.85 5.69
N GLY A 261 -23.55 -12.10 5.09
CA GLY A 261 -22.12 -12.17 5.40
C GLY A 261 -21.82 -11.83 6.87
N ALA A 262 -22.46 -10.81 7.43
CA ALA A 262 -22.32 -10.44 8.84
C ALA A 262 -22.88 -11.49 9.81
N LEU A 263 -23.91 -12.23 9.40
CA LEU A 263 -24.48 -13.38 10.12
C LEU A 263 -23.64 -14.66 9.99
N GLY A 264 -22.61 -14.66 9.14
CA GLY A 264 -21.75 -15.82 8.89
C GLY A 264 -22.34 -16.82 7.90
N ARG A 265 -23.40 -16.46 7.16
CA ARG A 265 -24.01 -17.29 6.12
C ARG A 265 -23.31 -17.05 4.77
N GLY A 266 -22.08 -17.55 4.66
CA GLY A 266 -21.19 -17.26 3.53
C GLY A 266 -21.78 -17.65 2.16
N ASP A 267 -22.37 -18.84 2.05
CA ASP A 267 -22.89 -19.34 0.77
C ASP A 267 -24.13 -18.56 0.29
N GLU A 268 -25.07 -18.27 1.19
CA GLU A 268 -26.25 -17.41 0.90
C GLU A 268 -25.79 -16.02 0.44
N ALA A 269 -24.81 -15.44 1.15
CA ALA A 269 -24.27 -14.12 0.84
C ALA A 269 -23.60 -14.08 -0.55
N VAL A 270 -22.78 -15.09 -0.88
CA VAL A 270 -22.15 -15.22 -2.20
C VAL A 270 -23.20 -15.29 -3.30
N HIS A 271 -24.27 -16.07 -3.11
CA HIS A 271 -25.38 -16.16 -4.07
C HIS A 271 -26.10 -14.81 -4.26
N SER A 272 -26.35 -14.08 -3.17
CA SER A 272 -26.94 -12.73 -3.21
C SER A 272 -26.09 -11.74 -4.01
N PHE A 273 -24.76 -11.79 -3.86
CA PHE A 273 -23.82 -10.96 -4.64
C PHE A 273 -23.70 -11.41 -6.10
N GLU A 274 -23.69 -12.70 -6.39
CA GLU A 274 -23.71 -13.20 -7.78
C GLU A 274 -24.98 -12.73 -8.50
N LYS A 275 -26.13 -12.81 -7.84
CA LYS A 275 -27.40 -12.30 -8.36
C LYS A 275 -27.36 -10.78 -8.57
N SER A 276 -26.71 -10.03 -7.68
CA SER A 276 -26.57 -8.58 -7.83
C SER A 276 -25.75 -8.22 -9.09
N ARG A 277 -24.69 -8.99 -9.38
CA ARG A 277 -23.87 -8.84 -10.60
C ARG A 277 -24.57 -9.30 -11.87
N GLN A 278 -25.46 -10.28 -11.79
CA GLN A 278 -26.31 -10.66 -12.93
C GLN A 278 -27.29 -9.54 -13.30
N VAL A 279 -27.79 -8.80 -12.30
CA VAL A 279 -28.69 -7.65 -12.52
C VAL A 279 -27.92 -6.46 -13.07
N ASP A 280 -26.74 -6.15 -12.51
CA ASP A 280 -25.87 -5.06 -12.95
C ASP A 280 -24.39 -5.50 -12.97
N PRO A 281 -23.86 -5.89 -14.15
CA PRO A 281 -22.46 -6.28 -14.29
C PRO A 281 -21.45 -5.16 -14.03
N CYS A 282 -21.87 -3.89 -14.14
CA CYS A 282 -21.01 -2.72 -13.96
C CYS A 282 -21.01 -2.19 -12.53
N ASN A 283 -21.74 -2.84 -11.60
CA ASN A 283 -21.76 -2.40 -10.22
C ASN A 283 -20.42 -2.65 -9.52
N LEU A 284 -19.88 -1.58 -8.92
CA LEU A 284 -18.63 -1.62 -8.13
C LEU A 284 -18.88 -1.53 -6.63
N THR A 285 -20.10 -1.19 -6.21
CA THR A 285 -20.43 -1.01 -4.80
C THR A 285 -20.42 -2.34 -4.06
N ASP A 286 -19.75 -2.38 -2.91
CA ASP A 286 -19.67 -3.52 -1.99
C ASP A 286 -19.03 -4.81 -2.55
N MET A 287 -18.32 -4.67 -3.67
CA MET A 287 -17.58 -5.76 -4.31
C MET A 287 -16.33 -6.16 -3.52
N ASP A 288 -15.89 -5.32 -2.59
CA ASP A 288 -14.87 -5.64 -1.59
C ASP A 288 -15.37 -6.63 -0.53
N GLU A 289 -16.62 -6.49 -0.07
CA GLU A 289 -17.25 -7.48 0.83
C GLU A 289 -17.47 -8.81 0.10
N TYR A 290 -17.89 -8.78 -1.17
CA TYR A 290 -17.98 -9.99 -1.99
C TYR A 290 -16.62 -10.67 -2.17
N ALA A 291 -15.57 -9.90 -2.47
CA ALA A 291 -14.19 -10.38 -2.53
C ALA A 291 -13.72 -11.03 -1.22
N MET A 292 -14.08 -10.45 -0.06
CA MET A 292 -13.78 -11.05 1.25
C MET A 292 -14.51 -12.38 1.45
N LEU A 293 -15.77 -12.50 1.01
CA LEU A 293 -16.53 -13.76 1.09
C LEU A 293 -15.93 -14.84 0.17
N LEU A 294 -15.55 -14.50 -1.06
CA LEU A 294 -14.87 -15.42 -1.98
C LEU A 294 -13.53 -15.90 -1.41
N ARG A 295 -12.77 -15.01 -0.77
CA ARG A 295 -11.56 -15.38 -0.03
C ARG A 295 -11.86 -16.40 1.07
N MET A 296 -12.91 -16.17 1.87
CA MET A 296 -13.28 -17.07 2.96
C MET A 296 -13.71 -18.46 2.46
N ARG A 297 -14.32 -18.52 1.27
CA ARG A 297 -14.71 -19.76 0.59
C ARG A 297 -13.55 -20.47 -0.10
N GLY A 298 -12.52 -19.74 -0.52
CA GLY A 298 -11.36 -20.27 -1.23
C GLY A 298 -11.50 -20.29 -2.76
N ASP A 299 -12.53 -19.65 -3.31
CA ASP A 299 -12.84 -19.66 -4.76
C ASP A 299 -11.94 -18.68 -5.53
N THR A 300 -10.70 -19.09 -5.80
CA THR A 300 -9.69 -18.25 -6.49
C THR A 300 -10.03 -17.94 -7.95
N ALA A 301 -10.78 -18.82 -8.64
CA ALA A 301 -11.17 -18.65 -10.04
C ALA A 301 -12.21 -17.53 -10.21
N GLU A 302 -13.31 -17.57 -9.45
CA GLU A 302 -14.32 -16.51 -9.45
C GLU A 302 -13.73 -15.18 -8.98
N MET A 303 -12.82 -15.23 -7.99
CA MET A 303 -12.11 -14.05 -7.52
C MET A 303 -11.28 -13.39 -8.64
N ASN A 304 -10.61 -14.18 -9.47
CA ASN A 304 -9.84 -13.66 -10.61
C ASN A 304 -10.76 -12.96 -11.63
N ARG A 305 -11.89 -13.61 -11.98
CA ARG A 305 -12.88 -13.02 -12.89
C ARG A 305 -13.46 -11.72 -12.34
N LEU A 306 -13.82 -11.71 -11.05
CA LEU A 306 -14.30 -10.52 -10.38
C LEU A 306 -13.29 -9.37 -10.49
N VAL A 307 -12.03 -9.58 -10.12
CA VAL A 307 -11.00 -8.54 -10.17
C VAL A 307 -10.79 -8.01 -11.60
N TYR A 308 -10.79 -8.90 -12.59
CA TYR A 308 -10.70 -8.53 -14.00
C TYR A 308 -11.88 -7.64 -14.44
N ASP A 309 -13.11 -8.05 -14.13
CA ASP A 309 -14.31 -7.29 -14.48
C ASP A 309 -14.32 -5.91 -13.82
N LEU A 310 -13.96 -5.83 -12.54
CA LEU A 310 -13.93 -4.57 -11.79
C LEU A 310 -12.88 -3.58 -12.34
N LEU A 311 -11.71 -4.07 -12.73
CA LEU A 311 -10.64 -3.24 -13.32
C LEU A 311 -11.03 -2.68 -14.69
N ASN A 312 -11.83 -3.41 -15.46
CA ASN A 312 -12.32 -2.98 -16.77
C ASN A 312 -13.41 -1.90 -16.69
N VAL A 313 -14.20 -1.88 -15.60
CA VAL A 313 -15.29 -0.91 -15.43
C VAL A 313 -14.73 0.45 -14.97
N ASP A 314 -14.09 0.52 -13.80
CA ASP A 314 -13.45 1.76 -13.31
C ASP A 314 -12.33 1.48 -12.29
N ALA A 315 -11.09 1.62 -12.73
CA ALA A 315 -9.91 1.50 -11.87
C ALA A 315 -9.73 2.67 -10.88
N GLY A 316 -10.57 3.70 -10.92
CA GLY A 316 -10.52 4.84 -10.00
C GLY A 316 -11.19 4.56 -8.64
N ARG A 317 -12.01 3.52 -8.53
CA ARG A 317 -12.78 3.21 -7.30
C ARG A 317 -11.96 2.47 -6.24
N PRO A 318 -12.16 2.75 -4.94
CA PRO A 318 -11.42 2.08 -3.89
C PRO A 318 -11.75 0.59 -3.76
N GLU A 319 -13.00 0.18 -4.03
CA GLU A 319 -13.43 -1.22 -3.93
C GLU A 319 -12.61 -2.13 -4.83
N VAL A 320 -12.34 -1.70 -6.06
CA VAL A 320 -11.58 -2.45 -7.08
C VAL A 320 -10.17 -2.80 -6.58
N TRP A 321 -9.50 -1.85 -5.96
CA TRP A 321 -8.15 -2.05 -5.45
C TRP A 321 -8.13 -2.85 -4.14
N VAL A 322 -9.18 -2.76 -3.32
CA VAL A 322 -9.32 -3.63 -2.14
C VAL A 322 -9.53 -5.08 -2.58
N SER A 323 -10.45 -5.33 -3.53
CA SER A 323 -10.66 -6.67 -4.10
C SER A 323 -9.38 -7.21 -4.74
N SER A 324 -8.63 -6.36 -5.46
CA SER A 324 -7.31 -6.73 -6.00
C SER A 324 -6.32 -7.11 -4.89
N ALA A 325 -6.27 -6.35 -3.79
CA ALA A 325 -5.40 -6.66 -2.66
C ALA A 325 -5.78 -7.98 -1.98
N VAL A 326 -7.09 -8.26 -1.81
CA VAL A 326 -7.60 -9.54 -1.30
C VAL A 326 -7.15 -10.69 -2.21
N TYR A 327 -7.25 -10.53 -3.53
CA TYR A 327 -6.83 -11.56 -4.48
C TYR A 327 -5.33 -11.88 -4.37
N TRP A 328 -4.46 -10.87 -4.30
CA TRP A 328 -3.02 -11.10 -4.12
C TRP A 328 -2.69 -11.68 -2.74
N GLU A 329 -3.48 -11.37 -1.72
CA GLU A 329 -3.38 -12.01 -0.39
C GLU A 329 -3.72 -13.51 -0.49
N THR A 330 -4.74 -13.91 -1.25
CA THR A 330 -5.06 -15.35 -1.45
C THR A 330 -3.99 -16.13 -2.19
N ARG A 331 -3.14 -15.45 -2.98
CA ARG A 331 -1.97 -16.04 -3.67
C ARG A 331 -0.68 -15.98 -2.83
N ASP A 332 -0.79 -15.60 -1.55
CA ASP A 332 0.31 -15.39 -0.59
C ASP A 332 1.38 -14.37 -1.04
N ASP A 333 1.09 -13.54 -2.06
CA ASP A 333 1.96 -12.44 -2.44
C ASP A 333 1.60 -11.16 -1.68
N ARG A 334 2.05 -11.14 -0.43
CA ARG A 334 1.76 -10.08 0.54
C ARG A 334 2.37 -8.73 0.15
N VAL A 335 3.47 -8.73 -0.60
CA VAL A 335 4.15 -7.49 -1.02
C VAL A 335 3.36 -6.80 -2.12
N ARG A 336 2.91 -7.55 -3.14
CA ARG A 336 2.01 -7.00 -4.17
C ARG A 336 0.69 -6.58 -3.54
N ALA A 337 0.10 -7.40 -2.67
CA ALA A 337 -1.12 -7.07 -1.96
C ALA A 337 -0.98 -5.74 -1.19
N LEU A 338 0.12 -5.53 -0.46
CA LEU A 338 0.39 -4.28 0.25
C LEU A 338 0.50 -3.09 -0.72
N SER A 339 1.15 -3.27 -1.88
CA SER A 339 1.26 -2.21 -2.88
C SER A 339 -0.12 -1.76 -3.42
N TYR A 340 -1.06 -2.69 -3.59
CA TYR A 340 -2.42 -2.38 -4.00
C TYR A 340 -3.20 -1.71 -2.87
N ALA A 341 -3.06 -2.18 -1.62
CA ALA A 341 -3.65 -1.51 -0.46
C ALA A 341 -3.10 -0.06 -0.29
N ASP A 342 -1.81 0.15 -0.55
CA ASP A 342 -1.20 1.47 -0.56
C ASP A 342 -1.78 2.36 -1.67
N LYS A 343 -1.97 1.82 -2.89
CA LYS A 343 -2.68 2.52 -3.97
C LYS A 343 -4.09 2.92 -3.56
N VAL A 344 -4.87 2.04 -2.92
CA VAL A 344 -6.22 2.40 -2.42
C VAL A 344 -6.11 3.59 -1.47
N THR A 345 -5.20 3.53 -0.49
CA THR A 345 -5.09 4.61 0.50
C THR A 345 -4.60 5.92 -0.11
N ALA A 346 -3.73 5.85 -1.12
CA ALA A 346 -3.31 7.02 -1.89
C ALA A 346 -4.47 7.60 -2.72
N ILE A 347 -5.32 6.75 -3.29
CA ILE A 347 -6.52 7.10 -4.05
C ILE A 347 -7.59 7.71 -3.13
N LEU A 348 -7.86 7.13 -1.96
CA LEU A 348 -8.74 7.72 -0.94
C LEU A 348 -8.19 9.06 -0.46
N GLN A 349 -6.86 9.17 -0.35
CA GLN A 349 -6.19 10.44 -0.11
C GLN A 349 -6.12 11.31 -1.37
N SER A 350 -6.53 10.89 -2.58
CA SER A 350 -6.50 11.69 -3.83
C SER A 350 -7.89 12.16 -4.31
N ILE A 351 -8.95 11.36 -4.09
CA ILE A 351 -10.28 11.44 -4.73
C ILE A 351 -11.08 12.74 -4.48
N ARG A 352 -10.58 13.72 -3.73
CA ARG A 352 -11.22 15.04 -3.48
C ARG A 352 -12.59 14.97 -2.78
N VAL A 353 -13.07 13.77 -2.50
CA VAL A 353 -14.17 13.47 -1.59
C VAL A 353 -13.54 12.67 -0.45
N ALA A 354 -13.83 13.07 0.79
CA ALA A 354 -13.41 12.34 1.98
C ALA A 354 -14.20 11.04 2.08
N ASP A 355 -13.96 10.12 1.15
CA ASP A 355 -14.69 8.86 1.09
C ASP A 355 -14.20 7.95 2.22
N ARG A 356 -15.14 7.52 3.06
CA ARG A 356 -14.88 6.83 4.33
C ARG A 356 -14.81 5.33 4.10
N HIS A 357 -13.82 4.88 3.36
CA HIS A 357 -13.68 3.47 3.05
C HIS A 357 -12.81 2.75 4.11
N THR A 358 -13.47 2.31 5.19
CA THR A 358 -12.84 1.59 6.31
C THR A 358 -12.15 0.28 5.91
N PRO A 359 -12.73 -0.57 5.03
CA PRO A 359 -12.11 -1.85 4.64
C PRO A 359 -10.70 -1.72 4.07
N ALA A 360 -10.39 -0.68 3.30
CA ALA A 360 -9.02 -0.47 2.79
C ALA A 360 -7.98 -0.26 3.88
N TYR A 361 -8.30 0.52 4.92
CA TYR A 361 -7.36 0.76 6.03
C TYR A 361 -7.20 -0.49 6.89
N LEU A 362 -8.27 -1.29 7.05
CA LEU A 362 -8.19 -2.60 7.70
C LEU A 362 -7.30 -3.56 6.90
N MET A 363 -7.49 -3.62 5.58
CA MET A 363 -6.68 -4.46 4.70
C MET A 363 -5.20 -4.07 4.75
N LYS A 364 -4.89 -2.78 4.62
CA LYS A 364 -3.52 -2.26 4.75
C LYS A 364 -2.90 -2.62 6.11
N GLY A 365 -3.66 -2.49 7.19
CA GLY A 365 -3.20 -2.84 8.54
C GLY A 365 -2.90 -4.34 8.69
N ASN A 366 -3.78 -5.21 8.19
CA ASN A 366 -3.61 -6.66 8.23
C ASN A 366 -2.39 -7.10 7.40
N LEU A 367 -2.26 -6.59 6.17
CA LEU A 367 -1.11 -6.88 5.30
C LEU A 367 0.20 -6.37 5.92
N SER A 368 0.18 -5.18 6.53
CA SER A 368 1.35 -4.63 7.24
C SER A 368 1.76 -5.51 8.43
N LEU A 369 0.80 -6.03 9.19
CA LEU A 369 1.09 -6.99 10.27
C LEU A 369 1.69 -8.28 9.74
N SER A 370 1.16 -8.82 8.64
CA SER A 370 1.65 -10.05 8.03
C SER A 370 3.11 -9.93 7.51
N LEU A 371 3.55 -8.70 7.24
CA LEU A 371 4.90 -8.34 6.81
C LEU A 371 5.79 -7.86 7.96
N ASN A 372 5.35 -8.00 9.22
CA ASN A 372 6.04 -7.52 10.43
C ASN A 372 6.27 -5.99 10.48
N HIS A 373 5.55 -5.21 9.68
CA HIS A 373 5.56 -3.74 9.73
C HIS A 373 4.53 -3.23 10.75
N SER A 374 4.73 -3.60 12.02
CA SER A 374 3.75 -3.35 13.09
C SER A 374 3.48 -1.86 13.36
N GLU A 375 4.46 -0.97 13.15
CA GLU A 375 4.25 0.48 13.32
C GLU A 375 3.33 1.08 12.24
N ALA A 376 3.54 0.69 10.98
CA ALA A 376 2.66 1.09 9.88
C ALA A 376 1.23 0.55 10.06
N ALA A 377 1.12 -0.68 10.60
CA ALA A 377 -0.17 -1.27 10.94
C ALA A 377 -0.92 -0.47 12.00
N VAL A 378 -0.25 -0.03 13.08
CA VAL A 378 -0.86 0.85 14.10
C VAL A 378 -1.46 2.10 13.46
N MET A 379 -0.73 2.76 12.56
CA MET A 379 -1.22 3.97 11.88
C MET A 379 -2.44 3.69 11.02
N ALA A 380 -2.45 2.59 10.27
CA ALA A 380 -3.58 2.18 9.44
C ALA A 380 -4.82 1.85 10.28
N PHE A 381 -4.68 1.08 11.36
CA PHE A 381 -5.80 0.73 12.24
C PHE A 381 -6.33 1.93 13.04
N ARG A 382 -5.47 2.84 13.50
CA ARG A 382 -5.91 4.11 14.11
C ARG A 382 -6.71 4.95 13.12
N LYS A 383 -6.33 4.96 11.83
CA LYS A 383 -7.11 5.63 10.80
C LYS A 383 -8.46 4.96 10.59
N ALA A 384 -8.52 3.62 10.50
CA ALA A 384 -9.78 2.87 10.45
C ALA A 384 -10.69 3.17 11.64
N GLN A 385 -10.14 3.18 12.86
CA GLN A 385 -10.84 3.52 14.11
C GLN A 385 -11.45 4.93 14.05
N SER A 386 -10.72 5.91 13.50
CA SER A 386 -11.21 7.29 13.35
C SER A 386 -12.37 7.44 12.35
N LEU A 387 -12.53 6.48 11.43
CA LEU A 387 -13.59 6.49 10.41
C LEU A 387 -14.87 5.83 10.93
N LYS A 388 -14.73 4.58 11.41
CA LYS A 388 -15.80 3.82 12.04
C LYS A 388 -15.20 3.00 13.19
N PRO A 389 -15.68 3.18 14.44
CA PRO A 389 -15.25 2.34 15.55
C PRO A 389 -15.80 0.92 15.33
N ASP A 390 -14.96 0.04 14.78
CA ASP A 390 -15.31 -1.35 14.52
C ASP A 390 -14.39 -2.30 15.31
N LEU A 391 -14.93 -3.43 15.73
CA LEU A 391 -14.20 -4.46 16.47
C LEU A 391 -12.97 -4.94 15.71
N ARG A 392 -13.06 -5.15 14.39
CA ARG A 392 -11.93 -5.60 13.57
C ARG A 392 -10.75 -4.62 13.65
N SER A 393 -11.03 -3.32 13.69
CA SER A 393 -10.01 -2.26 13.84
C SER A 393 -9.30 -2.34 15.20
N TYR A 394 -10.05 -2.56 16.29
CA TYR A 394 -9.48 -2.73 17.63
C TYR A 394 -8.66 -4.01 17.75
N GLN A 395 -9.12 -5.11 17.16
CA GLN A 395 -8.38 -6.38 17.13
C GLN A 395 -7.02 -6.22 16.44
N GLY A 396 -7.01 -5.59 15.25
CA GLY A 396 -5.78 -5.29 14.52
C GLY A 396 -4.84 -4.38 15.31
N LEU A 397 -5.38 -3.34 15.96
CA LEU A 397 -4.59 -2.40 16.76
C LEU A 397 -3.96 -3.08 17.99
N VAL A 398 -4.73 -3.89 18.73
CA VAL A 398 -4.22 -4.64 19.89
C VAL A 398 -3.13 -5.62 19.45
N ARG A 399 -3.36 -6.40 18.39
CA ARG A 399 -2.34 -7.30 17.82
C ARG A 399 -1.07 -6.55 17.41
N SER A 400 -1.22 -5.37 16.81
CA SER A 400 -0.09 -4.52 16.41
C SER A 400 0.73 -4.04 17.61
N TYR A 401 0.08 -3.58 18.68
CA TYR A 401 0.77 -3.15 19.89
C TYR A 401 1.42 -4.31 20.67
N LEU A 402 0.79 -5.48 20.69
CA LEU A 402 1.37 -6.70 21.27
C LEU A 402 2.62 -7.14 20.49
N ALA A 403 2.59 -7.09 19.15
CA ALA A 403 3.76 -7.36 18.31
C ALA A 403 4.91 -6.36 18.56
N LEU A 404 4.60 -5.11 18.91
CA LEU A 404 5.57 -4.09 19.32
C LEU A 404 5.99 -4.19 20.80
N SER A 405 5.50 -5.18 21.55
CA SER A 405 5.71 -5.33 23.01
C SER A 405 5.22 -4.12 23.84
N LYS A 406 4.33 -3.28 23.30
CA LYS A 406 3.76 -2.10 23.97
C LYS A 406 2.49 -2.47 24.75
N ASN A 407 2.63 -3.31 25.78
CA ASN A 407 1.51 -3.89 26.52
C ASN A 407 0.57 -2.84 27.17
N LYS A 408 1.11 -1.70 27.62
CA LYS A 408 0.31 -0.61 28.21
C LYS A 408 -0.60 0.06 27.18
N GLU A 409 -0.09 0.32 25.98
CA GLU A 409 -0.86 0.91 24.88
C GLU A 409 -1.90 -0.08 24.34
N ALA A 410 -1.53 -1.36 24.23
CA ALA A 410 -2.45 -2.44 23.89
C ALA A 410 -3.63 -2.51 24.87
N LEU A 411 -3.35 -2.41 26.18
CA LEU A 411 -4.39 -2.45 27.21
C LEU A 411 -5.33 -1.23 27.13
N CYS A 412 -4.79 -0.05 26.85
CA CYS A 412 -5.60 1.15 26.60
C CYS A 412 -6.53 0.94 25.40
N ALA A 413 -6.01 0.45 24.27
CA ALA A 413 -6.80 0.18 23.08
C ALA A 413 -7.89 -0.89 23.31
N ALA A 414 -7.57 -1.97 24.03
CA ALA A 414 -8.56 -3.00 24.36
C ALA A 414 -9.67 -2.49 25.29
N ARG A 415 -9.32 -1.63 26.27
CA ARG A 415 -10.31 -0.98 27.14
C ARG A 415 -11.18 0.03 26.38
N GLU A 416 -10.63 0.72 25.40
CA GLU A 416 -11.41 1.56 24.48
C GLU A 416 -12.43 0.71 23.72
N ALA A 417 -12.05 -0.47 23.21
CA ALA A 417 -12.95 -1.40 22.54
C ALA A 417 -14.10 -1.85 23.45
N MET A 418 -13.79 -2.20 24.70
CA MET A 418 -14.79 -2.60 25.71
C MET A 418 -15.75 -1.45 26.05
N LYS A 419 -15.28 -0.20 26.10
CA LYS A 419 -16.14 0.98 26.31
C LYS A 419 -17.03 1.26 25.11
N ALA A 420 -16.50 1.08 23.89
CA ALA A 420 -17.24 1.27 22.66
C ALA A 420 -18.32 0.19 22.47
N MET A 421 -18.04 -1.06 22.87
CA MET A 421 -18.94 -2.21 22.73
C MET A 421 -19.07 -2.98 24.05
N PRO A 422 -19.86 -2.48 25.02
CA PRO A 422 -19.94 -3.05 26.37
C PRO A 422 -20.64 -4.42 26.44
N HIS A 423 -21.42 -4.79 25.42
CA HIS A 423 -22.17 -6.05 25.37
C HIS A 423 -21.52 -7.10 24.46
N SER A 424 -20.31 -6.85 23.94
CA SER A 424 -19.64 -7.78 23.03
C SER A 424 -18.68 -8.69 23.79
N ALA A 425 -18.91 -10.01 23.74
CA ALA A 425 -17.98 -10.99 24.30
C ALA A 425 -16.59 -10.91 23.63
N LYS A 426 -16.54 -10.62 22.32
CA LYS A 426 -15.29 -10.42 21.56
C LYS A 426 -14.46 -9.24 22.06
N ALA A 427 -15.11 -8.16 22.52
CA ALA A 427 -14.40 -7.01 23.08
C ALA A 427 -13.79 -7.32 24.46
N LEU A 428 -14.47 -8.12 25.28
CA LEU A 428 -13.94 -8.60 26.56
C LEU A 428 -12.76 -9.55 26.38
N THR A 429 -12.82 -10.45 25.40
CA THR A 429 -11.68 -11.34 25.12
C THR A 429 -10.43 -10.58 24.72
N LEU A 430 -10.55 -9.46 23.99
CA LEU A 430 -9.37 -8.64 23.65
C LEU A 430 -8.67 -8.06 24.87
N VAL A 431 -9.41 -7.70 25.92
CA VAL A 431 -8.82 -7.27 27.19
C VAL A 431 -8.11 -8.45 27.86
N GLY A 432 -8.74 -9.63 27.82
CA GLY A 432 -8.14 -10.89 28.27
C GLY A 432 -6.83 -11.22 27.54
N ASP A 433 -6.79 -11.12 26.22
CA ASP A 433 -5.64 -11.44 25.37
C ASP A 433 -4.40 -10.61 25.74
N VAL A 434 -4.61 -9.32 26.03
CA VAL A 434 -3.54 -8.41 26.47
C VAL A 434 -3.05 -8.79 27.88
N TYR A 435 -3.96 -9.13 28.80
CA TYR A 435 -3.57 -9.58 30.13
C TYR A 435 -2.87 -10.95 30.11
N ALA A 436 -3.24 -11.84 29.19
CA ALA A 436 -2.63 -13.16 29.03
C ALA A 436 -1.17 -13.08 28.57
N HIS A 437 -0.81 -12.05 27.78
CA HIS A 437 0.57 -11.79 27.37
C HIS A 437 1.49 -11.40 28.53
N VAL A 438 0.94 -10.92 29.66
CA VAL A 438 1.71 -10.55 30.85
C VAL A 438 1.57 -11.66 31.90
N PRO A 439 2.66 -12.26 32.41
CA PRO A 439 2.57 -13.37 33.37
C PRO A 439 1.82 -12.99 34.66
N GLU A 440 2.03 -11.79 35.19
CA GLU A 440 1.32 -11.26 36.36
C GLU A 440 -0.19 -10.99 36.10
N GLY A 441 -0.60 -10.95 34.83
CA GLY A 441 -1.96 -10.64 34.40
C GLY A 441 -2.86 -11.85 34.16
N ARG A 442 -2.31 -13.08 34.19
CA ARG A 442 -3.03 -14.29 33.76
C ARG A 442 -4.30 -14.58 34.55
N GLU A 443 -4.30 -14.37 35.87
CA GLU A 443 -5.52 -14.52 36.69
C GLU A 443 -6.63 -13.52 36.30
N LYS A 444 -6.24 -12.30 35.92
CA LYS A 444 -7.19 -11.29 35.44
C LYS A 444 -7.72 -11.68 34.06
N ALA A 445 -6.86 -12.20 33.17
CA ALA A 445 -7.26 -12.70 31.86
C ALA A 445 -8.33 -13.80 31.97
N ARG A 446 -8.13 -14.77 32.88
CA ARG A 446 -9.10 -15.84 33.19
C ARG A 446 -10.48 -15.27 33.57
N LYS A 447 -10.54 -14.30 34.49
CA LYS A 447 -11.79 -13.65 34.90
C LYS A 447 -12.49 -12.95 33.72
N PHE A 448 -11.72 -12.33 32.82
CA PHE A 448 -12.27 -11.69 31.62
C PHE A 448 -12.80 -12.72 30.61
N TYR A 449 -12.10 -13.83 30.37
CA TYR A 449 -12.60 -14.91 29.50
C TYR A 449 -13.86 -15.57 30.06
N GLU A 450 -13.90 -15.87 31.36
CA GLU A 450 -15.12 -16.38 32.01
C GLU A 450 -16.27 -15.38 31.93
N SER A 451 -15.99 -14.08 32.05
CA SER A 451 -17.01 -13.04 31.85
C SER A 451 -17.52 -12.98 30.41
N ALA A 452 -16.65 -13.18 29.42
CA ALA A 452 -17.05 -13.25 28.02
C ALA A 452 -17.95 -14.47 27.76
N LEU A 453 -17.62 -15.62 28.35
CA LEU A 453 -18.44 -16.84 28.26
C LEU A 453 -19.77 -16.73 29.00
N ARG A 454 -19.86 -15.91 30.06
CA ARG A 454 -21.14 -15.58 30.72
C ARG A 454 -22.05 -14.73 29.84
N LEU A 455 -21.48 -13.84 29.01
CA LEU A 455 -22.25 -13.05 28.05
C LEU A 455 -22.68 -13.90 26.85
N GLU A 456 -21.73 -14.62 26.25
CA GLU A 456 -21.98 -15.49 25.09
C GLU A 456 -21.42 -16.89 25.36
N PRO A 457 -22.24 -17.82 25.86
CA PRO A 457 -21.83 -19.20 26.12
C PRO A 457 -21.40 -19.98 24.86
N GLY A 458 -21.81 -19.53 23.68
CA GLY A 458 -21.43 -20.12 22.39
C GLY A 458 -20.19 -19.49 21.74
N TYR A 459 -19.54 -18.52 22.38
CA TYR A 459 -18.40 -17.84 21.76
C TYR A 459 -17.12 -18.67 21.85
N LEU A 460 -16.83 -19.42 20.79
CA LEU A 460 -15.69 -20.34 20.71
C LEU A 460 -14.34 -19.65 20.87
N GLY A 461 -14.20 -18.40 20.44
CA GLY A 461 -12.96 -17.64 20.57
C GLY A 461 -12.51 -17.46 22.04
N ALA A 462 -13.46 -17.24 22.96
CA ALA A 462 -13.16 -17.15 24.39
C ALA A 462 -12.73 -18.50 24.99
N VAL A 463 -13.34 -19.60 24.54
CA VAL A 463 -13.00 -20.95 24.98
C VAL A 463 -11.59 -21.31 24.54
N LEU A 464 -11.25 -21.05 23.28
CA LEU A 464 -9.91 -21.28 22.72
C LEU A 464 -8.86 -20.45 23.44
N ALA A 465 -9.13 -19.16 23.70
CA ALA A 465 -8.22 -18.29 24.44
C ALA A 465 -8.02 -18.73 25.90
N LEU A 466 -9.09 -19.24 26.55
CA LEU A 466 -9.01 -19.80 27.90
C LEU A 466 -8.21 -21.10 27.93
N ALA A 467 -8.40 -21.99 26.95
CA ALA A 467 -7.62 -23.22 26.80
C ALA A 467 -6.13 -22.93 26.54
N ASP A 468 -5.82 -21.91 25.73
CA ASP A 468 -4.44 -21.43 25.55
C ASP A 468 -3.82 -20.89 26.84
N LEU A 469 -4.60 -20.18 27.64
CA LEU A 469 -4.15 -19.69 28.94
C LEU A 469 -3.83 -20.85 29.90
N HIS A 470 -4.69 -21.87 29.98
CA HIS A 470 -4.43 -23.07 30.78
C HIS A 470 -3.19 -23.83 30.29
N ARG A 471 -3.00 -23.93 28.97
CA ARG A 471 -1.80 -24.51 28.36
C ARG A 471 -0.54 -23.72 28.75
N MET A 472 -0.59 -22.39 28.74
CA MET A 472 0.52 -21.52 29.18
C MET A 472 0.83 -21.62 30.69
N GLU A 473 -0.13 -22.05 31.49
CA GLU A 473 -0.01 -22.31 32.94
C GLU A 473 0.33 -23.78 33.25
N SER A 474 0.57 -24.61 32.23
CA SER A 474 0.81 -26.06 32.34
C SER A 474 -0.36 -26.87 32.94
N ARG A 475 -1.57 -26.31 32.97
CA ARG A 475 -2.80 -26.98 33.45
C ARG A 475 -3.50 -27.69 32.30
N ASN A 476 -2.79 -28.61 31.64
CA ASN A 476 -3.27 -29.25 30.42
C ASN A 476 -4.53 -30.11 30.62
N GLU A 477 -4.68 -30.76 31.78
CA GLU A 477 -5.86 -31.58 32.10
C GLU A 477 -7.13 -30.74 32.19
N GLU A 478 -7.09 -29.61 32.88
CA GLU A 478 -8.21 -28.66 32.96
C GLU A 478 -8.60 -28.14 31.56
N ALA A 479 -7.60 -27.88 30.70
CA ALA A 479 -7.84 -27.44 29.33
C ALA A 479 -8.52 -28.53 28.49
N THR A 480 -8.10 -29.79 28.62
CA THR A 480 -8.73 -30.92 27.90
C THR A 480 -10.17 -31.14 28.33
N LEU A 481 -10.46 -31.08 29.65
CA LEU A 481 -11.82 -31.21 30.19
C LEU A 481 -12.72 -30.06 29.73
N LEU A 482 -12.19 -28.83 29.72
CA LEU A 482 -12.90 -27.65 29.23
C LEU A 482 -13.29 -27.86 27.75
N LEU A 483 -12.34 -28.20 26.88
CA LEU A 483 -12.59 -28.39 25.46
C LEU A 483 -13.56 -29.54 25.19
N GLN A 484 -13.42 -30.67 25.89
CA GLN A 484 -14.36 -31.81 25.78
C GLN A 484 -15.78 -31.43 26.19
N ARG A 485 -15.95 -30.66 27.26
CA ARG A 485 -17.27 -30.16 27.70
C ARG A 485 -17.93 -29.28 26.64
N TYR A 486 -17.16 -28.42 25.97
CA TYR A 486 -17.69 -27.56 24.91
C TYR A 486 -17.98 -28.35 23.63
N LEU A 487 -17.17 -29.35 23.30
CA LEU A 487 -17.38 -30.26 22.17
C LEU A 487 -18.69 -31.06 22.27
N GLN A 488 -19.20 -31.34 23.47
CA GLN A 488 -20.52 -31.96 23.65
C GLN A 488 -21.67 -31.11 23.11
N ASN A 489 -21.51 -29.78 23.16
CA ASN A 489 -22.54 -28.82 22.75
C ASN A 489 -22.27 -28.22 21.36
N TRP A 490 -21.00 -28.11 20.98
CA TRP A 490 -20.53 -27.44 19.76
C TRP A 490 -19.51 -28.34 19.05
N ALA A 491 -19.93 -28.99 17.97
CA ALA A 491 -19.02 -29.74 17.10
C ALA A 491 -18.35 -28.77 16.13
N ASP A 492 -17.15 -28.29 16.49
CA ASP A 492 -16.39 -27.30 15.72
C ASP A 492 -14.96 -27.79 15.43
N ASP A 493 -14.45 -27.47 14.23
CA ASP A 493 -13.14 -27.93 13.77
C ASP A 493 -11.99 -27.26 14.56
N ALA A 494 -12.14 -25.99 14.93
CA ALA A 494 -11.14 -25.27 15.70
C ALA A 494 -10.98 -25.83 17.12
N LEU A 495 -12.09 -26.25 17.76
CA LEU A 495 -12.05 -26.92 19.06
C LEU A 495 -11.32 -28.26 19.00
N HIS A 496 -11.63 -29.09 17.99
CA HIS A 496 -10.94 -30.37 17.78
C HIS A 496 -9.43 -30.17 17.52
N THR A 497 -9.08 -29.21 16.67
CA THR A 497 -7.68 -28.86 16.37
C THR A 497 -6.94 -28.45 17.64
N LYS A 498 -7.57 -27.63 18.49
CA LYS A 498 -6.96 -27.16 19.75
C LYS A 498 -6.79 -28.28 20.77
N LEU A 499 -7.80 -29.15 20.89
CA LEU A 499 -7.74 -30.31 21.76
C LEU A 499 -6.62 -31.26 21.32
N ALA A 500 -6.51 -31.52 20.01
CA ALA A 500 -5.46 -32.34 19.44
C ALA A 500 -4.05 -31.78 19.72
N GLN A 501 -3.86 -30.46 19.62
CA GLN A 501 -2.58 -29.80 19.98
C GLN A 501 -2.20 -30.01 21.45
N ILE A 502 -3.15 -29.88 22.38
CA ILE A 502 -2.90 -30.07 23.81
C ILE A 502 -2.63 -31.55 24.13
N LEU A 503 -3.35 -32.46 23.47
CA LEU A 503 -3.13 -33.91 23.62
C LEU A 503 -1.78 -34.36 23.08
N ALA A 504 -1.33 -33.79 21.95
CA ALA A 504 0.00 -34.03 21.40
C ALA A 504 1.10 -33.59 22.39
N LEU A 505 0.93 -32.43 23.04
CA LEU A 505 1.86 -31.94 24.07
C LEU A 505 1.88 -32.81 25.34
N THR A 506 0.78 -33.49 25.65
CA THR A 506 0.69 -34.44 26.78
C THR A 506 1.06 -35.88 26.39
N ASN A 507 1.63 -36.06 25.20
CA ASN A 507 2.09 -37.33 24.62
C ASN A 507 0.98 -38.39 24.43
N LYS A 508 -0.29 -37.97 24.37
CA LYS A 508 -1.44 -38.82 24.04
C LYS A 508 -1.68 -38.82 22.53
N LEU A 509 -0.73 -39.38 21.79
CA LEU A 509 -0.68 -39.27 20.32
C LEU A 509 -1.87 -39.94 19.63
N GLY A 510 -2.36 -41.07 20.14
CA GLY A 510 -3.52 -41.78 19.57
C GLY A 510 -4.84 -40.99 19.64
N GLU A 511 -5.11 -40.36 20.78
CA GLU A 511 -6.28 -39.47 20.94
C GLU A 511 -6.11 -38.16 20.15
N SER A 512 -4.88 -37.65 20.03
CA SER A 512 -4.60 -36.47 19.22
C SER A 512 -4.90 -36.70 17.74
N LEU A 513 -4.51 -37.87 17.20
CA LEU A 513 -4.72 -38.24 15.80
C LEU A 513 -6.20 -38.30 15.46
N SER A 514 -7.02 -38.95 16.30
CA SER A 514 -8.47 -39.04 16.06
C SER A 514 -9.15 -37.67 16.05
N HIS A 515 -8.70 -36.73 16.89
CA HIS A 515 -9.22 -35.37 16.91
C HIS A 515 -8.76 -34.52 15.71
N TYR A 516 -7.53 -34.69 15.21
CA TYR A 516 -7.13 -34.05 13.95
C TYR A 516 -7.93 -34.57 12.75
N GLN A 517 -8.17 -35.88 12.68
CA GLN A 517 -9.02 -36.48 11.64
C GLN A 517 -10.47 -36.00 11.75
N ALA A 518 -11.00 -35.90 12.97
CA ALA A 518 -12.33 -35.33 13.20
C ALA A 518 -12.42 -33.87 12.73
N ALA A 519 -11.41 -33.03 13.02
CA ALA A 519 -11.36 -31.66 12.54
C ALA A 519 -11.37 -31.57 11.01
N LEU A 520 -10.58 -32.40 10.33
CA LEU A 520 -10.53 -32.46 8.86
C LEU A 520 -11.81 -33.03 8.24
N SER A 521 -12.52 -33.92 8.94
CA SER A 521 -13.82 -34.43 8.49
C SER A 521 -14.91 -33.35 8.50
N ILE A 522 -14.82 -32.39 9.43
CA ILE A 522 -15.72 -31.24 9.51
C ILE A 522 -15.32 -30.18 8.48
N ASN A 523 -14.03 -29.83 8.45
CA ASN A 523 -13.48 -28.84 7.53
C ASN A 523 -12.21 -29.35 6.85
N PRO A 524 -12.33 -29.87 5.61
CA PRO A 524 -11.19 -30.36 4.84
C PRO A 524 -10.14 -29.29 4.52
N GLN A 525 -10.51 -28.01 4.52
CA GLN A 525 -9.64 -26.87 4.19
C GLN A 525 -8.90 -26.31 5.42
N ASN A 526 -9.05 -26.91 6.61
CA ASN A 526 -8.38 -26.41 7.81
C ASN A 526 -6.86 -26.70 7.76
N GLU A 527 -6.08 -25.68 7.39
CA GLU A 527 -4.62 -25.78 7.31
C GLU A 527 -3.96 -26.14 8.64
N ALA A 528 -4.47 -25.63 9.76
CA ALA A 528 -3.88 -25.85 11.08
C ALA A 528 -4.04 -27.31 11.52
N ALA A 529 -5.19 -27.92 11.22
CA ALA A 529 -5.43 -29.34 11.45
C ALA A 529 -4.55 -30.19 10.53
N ARG A 530 -4.43 -29.85 9.24
CA ARG A 530 -3.58 -30.58 8.28
C ARG A 530 -2.10 -30.56 8.67
N LYS A 531 -1.54 -29.37 8.92
CA LYS A 531 -0.14 -29.20 9.38
C LYS A 531 0.09 -29.86 10.74
N GLY A 532 -0.91 -29.81 11.63
CA GLY A 532 -0.87 -30.47 12.94
C GLY A 532 -0.83 -31.99 12.85
N LEU A 533 -1.63 -32.57 11.95
CA LEU A 533 -1.65 -34.00 11.67
C LEU A 533 -0.32 -34.47 11.04
N GLU A 534 0.18 -33.73 10.04
CA GLU A 534 1.45 -34.06 9.38
C GLU A 534 2.62 -34.06 10.37
N ARG A 535 2.68 -33.06 11.27
CA ARG A 535 3.66 -33.02 12.36
C ARG A 535 3.51 -34.20 13.33
N LEU A 536 2.27 -34.55 13.68
CA LEU A 536 1.99 -35.66 14.58
C LEU A 536 2.40 -37.01 13.94
N GLU A 537 2.14 -37.20 12.65
CA GLU A 537 2.53 -38.40 11.90
C GLU A 537 4.05 -38.55 11.80
N LYS A 538 4.77 -37.45 11.54
CA LYS A 538 6.24 -37.41 11.57
C LYS A 538 6.76 -37.81 12.96
N GLN A 539 6.20 -37.23 14.01
CA GLN A 539 6.53 -37.55 15.40
C GLN A 539 6.23 -39.02 15.76
N MET A 540 5.12 -39.59 15.27
CA MET A 540 4.77 -41.01 15.48
C MET A 540 5.67 -41.97 14.69
N LYS A 541 6.17 -41.57 13.53
CA LYS A 541 7.16 -42.32 12.73
C LYS A 541 8.59 -42.22 13.29
N GLY A 542 8.81 -41.45 14.36
CA GLY A 542 10.13 -41.24 14.96
C GLY A 542 11.05 -40.32 14.13
N VAL A 543 10.48 -39.61 13.15
CA VAL A 543 11.17 -38.58 12.36
C VAL A 543 11.06 -37.26 13.11
N ASP A 544 12.16 -36.52 13.22
CA ASP A 544 12.14 -35.20 13.87
C ASP A 544 11.16 -34.28 13.11
N PRO A 545 10.06 -33.81 13.75
CA PRO A 545 9.03 -33.01 13.09
C PRO A 545 9.55 -31.65 12.59
N ASP A 546 10.72 -31.20 13.04
CA ASP A 546 11.38 -29.96 12.61
C ASP A 546 12.52 -30.18 11.59
N ALA A 547 12.77 -31.44 11.17
CA ALA A 547 13.73 -31.72 10.09
C ALA A 547 13.21 -31.16 8.76
N LEU A 548 14.05 -30.36 8.09
CA LEU A 548 13.79 -29.93 6.71
C LEU A 548 13.69 -31.18 5.84
N GLU A 549 12.59 -31.34 5.12
CA GLU A 549 12.48 -32.35 4.08
C GLU A 549 13.61 -32.09 3.08
N GLU A 550 14.52 -33.07 2.92
CA GLU A 550 15.32 -33.14 1.71
C GLU A 550 14.31 -33.42 0.60
N ASP A 551 14.08 -32.43 -0.26
CA ASP A 551 13.18 -32.56 -1.41
C ASP A 551 13.67 -33.73 -2.28
N GLU A 552 13.11 -34.93 -2.05
CA GLU A 552 13.17 -36.01 -3.00
C GLU A 552 12.40 -35.54 -4.25
N GLU A 553 13.14 -35.50 -5.35
CA GLU A 553 12.69 -35.19 -6.69
C GLU A 553 11.36 -35.88 -7.00
N ASN A 554 10.26 -35.12 -6.98
CA ASN A 554 9.02 -35.58 -7.61
C ASN A 554 9.05 -35.12 -9.07
N GLU A 555 9.17 -36.13 -9.94
CA GLU A 555 8.87 -36.09 -11.35
C GLU A 555 7.56 -35.32 -11.59
N ALA A 556 7.65 -34.22 -12.32
CA ALA A 556 6.48 -33.54 -12.83
C ALA A 556 5.92 -34.37 -13.98
N GLU A 557 4.79 -35.03 -13.74
CA GLU A 557 3.88 -35.47 -14.79
C GLU A 557 3.54 -34.29 -15.70
N ASP A 558 3.73 -34.50 -17.00
CA ASP A 558 3.34 -33.60 -18.08
C ASP A 558 1.81 -33.38 -18.06
N GLY A 559 1.38 -32.35 -17.34
CA GLY A 559 0.05 -31.76 -17.49
C GLY A 559 0.08 -30.71 -18.60
N GLU A 560 -0.53 -31.01 -19.74
CA GLU A 560 -0.84 -30.06 -20.81
C GLU A 560 -1.52 -28.80 -20.22
N GLY A 561 -0.79 -27.69 -20.19
CA GLY A 561 -1.34 -26.38 -19.88
C GLY A 561 -2.04 -25.83 -21.11
N ASP A 562 -3.35 -25.58 -20.96
CA ASP A 562 -4.22 -24.93 -21.95
C ASP A 562 -3.59 -23.64 -22.53
N PRO A 563 -3.69 -23.39 -23.84
CA PRO A 563 -3.03 -22.27 -24.52
C PRO A 563 -3.78 -20.91 -24.39
N GLU A 564 -4.59 -20.67 -23.36
CA GLU A 564 -5.34 -19.42 -23.21
C GLU A 564 -4.71 -18.37 -22.25
N GLU A 565 -3.62 -18.68 -21.56
CA GLU A 565 -2.96 -17.73 -20.62
C GLU A 565 -1.96 -16.75 -21.27
N ALA A 566 -1.75 -16.80 -22.59
CA ALA A 566 -0.79 -15.94 -23.28
C ALA A 566 -1.40 -14.68 -23.95
N GLU A 567 -2.72 -14.49 -23.90
CA GLU A 567 -3.40 -13.37 -24.58
C GLU A 567 -4.11 -12.38 -23.64
N PHE A 568 -3.71 -12.28 -22.37
CA PHE A 568 -4.33 -11.35 -21.40
C PHE A 568 -3.39 -10.25 -20.86
N LEU A 569 -2.16 -10.15 -21.35
CA LEU A 569 -1.17 -9.16 -20.89
C LEU A 569 -0.94 -7.97 -21.86
N TYR A 570 -1.84 -7.73 -22.82
CA TYR A 570 -1.67 -6.63 -23.81
C TYR A 570 -2.78 -5.56 -23.85
N ILE A 571 -3.79 -5.58 -22.98
CA ILE A 571 -4.87 -4.55 -23.01
C ILE A 571 -5.13 -3.97 -21.62
N ALA A 572 -4.22 -3.09 -21.21
CA ALA A 572 -4.54 -1.99 -20.29
C ALA A 572 -3.91 -0.72 -20.89
N GLY A 573 -4.57 -0.22 -21.94
CA GLY A 573 -4.14 0.92 -22.73
C GLY A 573 -4.09 2.20 -21.89
N LEU A 574 -2.89 2.60 -21.50
CA LEU A 574 -2.52 4.00 -21.30
C LEU A 574 -1.64 4.41 -22.48
N ARG A 575 -2.25 4.92 -23.56
CA ARG A 575 -1.54 5.72 -24.57
C ARG A 575 -1.40 7.15 -24.05
N PRO A 576 -0.21 7.77 -24.11
CA PRO A 576 -0.07 9.15 -24.52
C PRO A 576 0.01 9.20 -26.05
N CYS A 577 -0.85 10.03 -26.67
CA CYS A 577 -0.84 10.33 -28.10
C CYS A 577 0.55 10.73 -28.61
N TRP A 578 1.18 9.95 -29.51
CA TRP A 578 2.07 10.46 -30.58
C TRP A 578 1.94 9.57 -31.82
N SER A 579 2.01 10.22 -32.98
CA SER A 579 1.72 9.78 -34.35
C SER A 579 2.73 8.78 -34.96
N ASP A 580 2.22 7.93 -35.85
CA ASP A 580 2.80 7.33 -37.08
C ASP A 580 4.32 7.23 -37.27
N ASN A 581 4.86 6.01 -37.44
CA ASN A 581 5.27 5.45 -38.76
C ASN A 581 6.18 4.21 -38.67
N HIS A 582 5.93 3.25 -39.59
CA HIS A 582 6.81 2.21 -40.19
C HIS A 582 7.46 1.12 -39.29
N SER A 583 7.03 -0.16 -39.35
CA SER A 583 7.45 -1.25 -40.26
C SER A 583 8.97 -1.53 -40.21
N THR A 584 9.52 -2.71 -39.91
CA THR A 584 9.49 -4.01 -40.62
C THR A 584 10.43 -4.98 -39.83
N GLN A 585 10.07 -6.26 -39.60
CA GLN A 585 10.69 -7.49 -40.18
C GLN A 585 12.22 -7.65 -39.99
N LEU A 586 12.88 -8.78 -39.64
CA LEU A 586 12.60 -10.22 -39.73
C LEU A 586 13.78 -11.02 -39.10
N ARG A 587 13.48 -12.17 -38.47
CA ARG A 587 14.10 -13.52 -38.58
C ARG A 587 15.62 -13.79 -38.34
N HIS A 588 15.86 -14.72 -37.40
CA HIS A 588 16.36 -16.10 -37.59
C HIS A 588 17.82 -16.56 -37.28
N PHE A 589 17.84 -17.77 -36.66
CA PHE A 589 18.81 -18.88 -36.67
C PHE A 589 20.20 -18.65 -36.04
N SER A 590 20.90 -19.59 -35.37
CA SER A 590 20.67 -20.92 -34.75
C SER A 590 22.05 -21.53 -34.41
N LYS A 591 22.14 -22.34 -33.33
CA LYS A 591 23.05 -23.50 -33.12
C LYS A 591 24.59 -23.24 -33.05
N GLU A 592 25.46 -24.00 -32.38
CA GLU A 592 25.45 -25.35 -31.77
C GLU A 592 26.69 -25.53 -30.84
N HIS A 593 26.59 -26.45 -29.86
CA HIS A 593 27.57 -27.35 -29.16
C HIS A 593 29.09 -27.02 -29.03
N GLY A 594 29.86 -27.46 -28.03
CA GLY A 594 29.68 -28.43 -26.94
C GLY A 594 30.99 -28.67 -26.14
N ILE A 595 30.81 -29.02 -24.85
CA ILE A 595 31.54 -29.95 -23.94
C ILE A 595 33.00 -30.36 -24.24
N LEU A 596 33.90 -30.23 -23.23
CA LEU A 596 34.68 -31.36 -22.65
C LEU A 596 35.49 -30.97 -21.39
N THR A 597 35.50 -31.92 -20.47
CA THR A 597 36.01 -31.97 -19.09
C THR A 597 37.49 -32.34 -18.98
N ALA A 598 38.20 -31.90 -17.92
CA ALA A 598 39.21 -32.72 -17.22
C ALA A 598 39.64 -32.14 -15.85
N GLN A 599 39.71 -33.02 -14.85
CA GLN A 599 40.28 -32.83 -13.51
C GLN A 599 41.82 -32.87 -13.54
N VAL A 600 42.51 -32.27 -12.55
CA VAL A 600 43.62 -32.89 -11.76
C VAL A 600 43.92 -32.06 -10.49
N SER A 601 44.20 -32.78 -9.42
CA SER A 601 44.58 -32.39 -8.05
C SER A 601 46.02 -31.90 -7.84
N SER A 602 46.30 -31.04 -6.83
CA SER A 602 46.92 -31.45 -5.55
C SER A 602 47.63 -30.33 -4.73
N ARG A 603 47.34 -30.36 -3.41
CA ARG A 603 48.21 -30.23 -2.21
C ARG A 603 49.01 -28.94 -1.84
N ARG A 604 48.52 -28.38 -0.71
CA ARG A 604 49.20 -28.01 0.58
C ARG A 604 49.99 -26.69 0.69
N LYS A 605 49.57 -25.85 1.66
CA LYS A 605 50.10 -25.79 3.05
C LYS A 605 49.24 -24.90 3.97
N LYS A 606 49.09 -25.33 5.22
CA LYS A 606 48.31 -24.73 6.31
C LYS A 606 49.10 -23.61 7.02
N LEU A 607 48.42 -22.52 7.40
CA LEU A 607 48.77 -21.68 8.55
C LEU A 607 47.54 -21.61 9.47
N ARG A 608 47.74 -21.88 10.77
CA ARG A 608 46.72 -21.82 11.83
C ARG A 608 46.72 -20.41 12.44
N LEU A 609 45.55 -19.77 12.51
CA LEU A 609 45.29 -18.60 13.35
C LEU A 609 44.04 -18.85 14.21
N ARG A 610 44.08 -18.31 15.43
CA ARG A 610 43.27 -18.66 16.60
C ARG A 610 42.08 -17.70 16.72
N CYS A 611 40.85 -18.14 16.45
CA CYS A 611 39.64 -17.35 16.65
C CYS A 611 39.18 -17.37 18.13
N LYS A 612 38.81 -16.20 18.66
CA LYS A 612 38.00 -16.05 19.87
C LYS A 612 36.53 -16.18 19.46
N ALA A 613 35.85 -17.19 19.98
CA ALA A 613 34.43 -17.42 19.75
C ALA A 613 33.58 -16.49 20.62
N SER A 614 32.70 -15.71 20.00
CA SER A 614 31.50 -15.18 20.63
C SER A 614 30.30 -15.91 20.03
N SER A 615 29.57 -16.61 20.89
CA SER A 615 28.35 -17.37 20.59
C SER A 615 27.21 -16.47 20.14
N GLN A 616 26.60 -16.73 18.97
CA GLN A 616 25.20 -16.38 18.71
C GLN A 616 24.62 -17.10 17.48
N SER A 617 23.46 -17.74 17.73
CA SER A 617 22.29 -17.99 16.87
C SER A 617 22.48 -18.06 15.35
N SER A 618 22.31 -19.27 14.82
CA SER A 618 22.09 -19.55 13.39
C SER A 618 20.74 -19.01 12.91
N GLN A 619 20.73 -17.81 12.32
CA GLN A 619 19.66 -17.37 11.42
C GLN A 619 19.95 -17.90 10.02
N GLN A 620 19.06 -18.76 9.51
CA GLN A 620 18.98 -19.16 8.12
C GLN A 620 18.64 -17.92 7.28
N GLN A 621 19.59 -17.46 6.46
CA GLN A 621 19.33 -16.48 5.41
C GLN A 621 18.72 -17.21 4.20
N SER A 622 17.44 -16.97 3.96
CA SER A 622 16.74 -17.42 2.75
C SER A 622 17.26 -16.67 1.52
N SER A 623 17.42 -17.40 0.43
CA SER A 623 18.06 -16.98 -0.80
C SER A 623 17.19 -16.02 -1.62
N LEU A 624 17.30 -14.71 -1.35
CA LEU A 624 16.70 -13.62 -2.15
C LEU A 624 17.06 -13.63 -3.66
N LEU A 625 17.97 -14.51 -4.11
CA LEU A 625 18.37 -14.65 -5.51
C LEU A 625 17.41 -15.50 -6.36
N SER A 626 16.48 -16.25 -5.77
CA SER A 626 15.49 -17.05 -6.53
C SER A 626 14.44 -16.17 -7.21
N PHE A 627 14.01 -15.10 -6.53
CA PHE A 627 12.96 -14.16 -6.99
C PHE A 627 13.34 -13.30 -8.21
N LEU A 628 14.63 -13.04 -8.41
CA LEU A 628 15.10 -12.19 -9.52
C LEU A 628 15.43 -12.97 -10.79
N CYS A 629 15.65 -14.29 -10.69
CA CYS A 629 16.05 -15.12 -11.82
C CYS A 629 15.08 -15.13 -13.02
N PRO A 630 13.73 -15.08 -12.85
CA PRO A 630 12.82 -15.05 -13.99
C PRO A 630 12.81 -13.70 -14.73
N LEU A 631 12.83 -12.58 -13.99
CA LEU A 631 12.87 -11.21 -14.54
C LEU A 631 14.20 -10.89 -15.24
N LEU A 632 15.31 -11.43 -14.72
CA LEU A 632 16.64 -11.32 -15.32
C LEU A 632 16.81 -12.22 -16.56
N LYS A 633 16.03 -13.31 -16.68
CA LYS A 633 15.99 -14.13 -17.90
C LYS A 633 15.15 -13.48 -19.00
N LEU A 634 14.09 -12.74 -18.64
CA LEU A 634 13.23 -12.04 -19.59
C LEU A 634 13.91 -10.82 -20.23
N ILE A 635 14.81 -10.16 -19.49
CA ILE A 635 15.71 -9.12 -19.99
C ILE A 635 17.08 -9.77 -20.20
N GLY A 636 17.16 -10.70 -21.16
CA GLY A 636 18.42 -11.37 -21.48
C GLY A 636 19.54 -10.35 -21.66
N SER A 637 20.53 -10.39 -20.77
CA SER A 637 21.74 -9.59 -20.88
C SER A 637 22.39 -9.94 -22.22
N GLY A 638 22.23 -9.07 -23.22
CA GLY A 638 22.94 -9.21 -24.48
C GLY A 638 24.43 -9.38 -24.23
N ASP A 639 25.12 -10.09 -25.11
CA ASP A 639 26.55 -10.40 -25.00
C ASP A 639 27.33 -9.17 -24.46
N PRO A 640 27.94 -9.24 -23.26
CA PRO A 640 28.70 -8.14 -22.67
C PRO A 640 29.81 -7.56 -23.54
N SER A 641 30.31 -8.39 -24.47
CA SER A 641 31.37 -8.05 -25.42
C SER A 641 30.87 -7.36 -26.69
N ALA A 642 29.56 -7.39 -26.96
CA ALA A 642 28.96 -6.76 -28.14
C ALA A 642 29.13 -5.23 -28.12
N PRO A 643 29.16 -4.56 -29.29
CA PRO A 643 29.29 -3.11 -29.37
C PRO A 643 28.14 -2.42 -28.62
N ARG A 644 28.49 -1.69 -27.56
CA ARG A 644 27.53 -1.04 -26.66
C ARG A 644 27.00 0.26 -27.27
N ASN A 645 25.68 0.48 -27.18
CA ASN A 645 25.09 1.78 -27.51
C ASN A 645 25.41 2.78 -26.39
N GLY A 646 26.38 3.65 -26.63
CA GLY A 646 26.90 4.58 -25.62
C GLY A 646 25.84 5.48 -24.97
N LEU A 647 24.82 5.89 -25.72
CA LEU A 647 23.72 6.72 -25.20
C LEU A 647 22.83 5.92 -24.24
N LEU A 648 22.47 4.69 -24.61
CA LEU A 648 21.64 3.80 -23.79
C LEU A 648 22.37 3.36 -22.52
N GLU A 649 23.66 3.01 -22.61
CA GLU A 649 24.48 2.63 -21.46
C GLU A 649 24.63 3.79 -20.48
N SER A 650 24.93 5.00 -21.00
CA SER A 650 25.07 6.19 -20.16
C SER A 650 23.75 6.58 -19.51
N ALA A 651 22.62 6.48 -20.21
CA ALA A 651 21.31 6.79 -19.67
C ALA A 651 20.88 5.79 -18.59
N THR A 652 20.97 4.49 -18.86
CA THR A 652 20.58 3.44 -17.89
C THR A 652 21.50 3.42 -16.67
N SER A 653 22.81 3.58 -16.86
CA SER A 653 23.77 3.75 -15.77
C SER A 653 23.52 5.04 -14.99
N GLY A 654 23.22 6.15 -15.66
CA GLY A 654 22.89 7.43 -15.05
C GLY A 654 21.68 7.35 -14.13
N ILE A 655 20.59 6.73 -14.59
CA ILE A 655 19.39 6.50 -13.77
C ILE A 655 19.71 5.56 -12.60
N ALA A 656 20.48 4.49 -12.82
CA ALA A 656 20.91 3.54 -11.79
C ALA A 656 21.82 4.18 -10.71
N SER A 657 22.66 5.14 -11.10
CA SER A 657 23.48 5.94 -10.19
C SER A 657 22.63 6.95 -9.41
N LEU A 658 21.73 7.68 -10.09
CA LEU A 658 20.84 8.69 -9.48
C LEU A 658 19.82 8.10 -8.49
N ALA A 659 19.44 6.83 -8.63
CA ALA A 659 18.53 6.14 -7.72
C ALA A 659 19.04 6.09 -6.26
N ARG A 660 20.34 6.32 -6.02
CA ARG A 660 20.97 6.36 -4.68
C ARG A 660 21.19 7.78 -4.15
N LEU A 661 20.56 8.82 -4.73
CA LEU A 661 20.66 10.22 -4.25
C LEU A 661 22.16 10.66 -4.17
N PRO A 662 22.64 11.62 -3.34
CA PRO A 662 24.03 12.07 -3.43
C PRO A 662 25.06 11.15 -2.74
N TRP A 663 24.66 9.97 -2.24
CA TRP A 663 25.57 9.04 -1.55
C TRP A 663 26.59 8.45 -2.51
N GLY A 664 27.81 8.18 -2.02
CA GLY A 664 28.90 7.66 -2.84
C GLY A 664 29.48 8.64 -3.86
N LYS A 665 29.18 9.95 -3.77
CA LYS A 665 29.76 11.01 -4.64
C LYS A 665 30.85 11.84 -3.97
N ASN A 666 30.66 12.17 -2.69
CA ASN A 666 31.52 13.09 -1.95
C ASN A 666 32.31 12.33 -0.88
N VAL A 667 33.55 12.75 -0.68
CA VAL A 667 34.37 12.39 0.48
C VAL A 667 33.96 13.27 1.66
N ASN A 668 33.95 12.71 2.87
CA ASN A 668 33.79 13.48 4.09
C ASN A 668 35.12 14.14 4.47
N THR A 669 35.32 15.38 3.98
CA THR A 669 36.58 16.12 4.14
C THR A 669 36.96 16.33 5.60
N GLN A 670 35.99 16.40 6.51
CA GLN A 670 36.28 16.50 7.94
C GLN A 670 36.95 15.24 8.46
N ILE A 671 36.47 14.05 8.08
CA ILE A 671 37.07 12.77 8.45
C ILE A 671 38.49 12.69 7.90
N VAL A 672 38.68 13.02 6.63
CA VAL A 672 40.01 12.99 5.99
C VAL A 672 40.99 13.94 6.68
N SER A 673 40.53 15.16 7.04
CA SER A 673 41.37 16.15 7.74
C SER A 673 41.73 15.76 9.17
N SER A 674 40.86 15.01 9.87
CA SER A 674 41.06 14.63 11.27
C SER A 674 41.60 13.21 11.44
N ARG A 675 41.90 12.50 10.35
CA ARG A 675 42.29 11.09 10.37
C ARG A 675 43.65 10.91 11.04
N THR A 676 43.66 10.15 12.12
CA THR A 676 44.85 9.79 12.91
C THR A 676 45.45 8.45 12.44
N LYS A 677 44.63 7.55 11.89
CA LYS A 677 45.04 6.24 11.37
C LYS A 677 44.77 6.12 9.87
N GLN A 678 45.83 6.04 9.07
CA GLN A 678 45.73 5.63 7.66
C GLN A 678 46.05 4.14 7.52
N PRO A 679 45.34 3.39 6.66
CA PRO A 679 45.69 2.01 6.37
C PRO A 679 47.05 1.96 5.67
N LEU A 680 47.96 1.11 6.18
CA LEU A 680 49.28 0.87 5.60
C LEU A 680 49.18 -0.07 4.38
N GLU A 681 48.26 -1.02 4.46
CA GLU A 681 47.95 -1.98 3.40
C GLU A 681 46.50 -1.82 2.94
N LEU A 682 46.25 -2.10 1.65
CA LEU A 682 44.92 -2.02 1.05
C LEU A 682 44.00 -3.11 1.61
N PHE A 683 42.74 -2.74 1.87
CA PHE A 683 41.70 -3.72 2.23
C PHE A 683 41.45 -4.69 1.08
N LYS A 684 41.12 -5.94 1.36
CA LYS A 684 40.66 -6.89 0.33
C LYS A 684 39.16 -7.05 0.44
N LEU A 685 38.45 -6.57 -0.58
CA LEU A 685 37.00 -6.60 -0.66
C LEU A 685 36.55 -7.61 -1.71
N TYR A 686 35.87 -8.66 -1.26
CA TYR A 686 35.25 -9.66 -2.12
C TYR A 686 33.78 -9.29 -2.34
N GLU A 687 33.40 -9.03 -3.59
CA GLU A 687 32.15 -8.35 -3.90
C GLU A 687 31.68 -8.60 -5.34
N PHE A 688 30.45 -8.25 -5.69
CA PHE A 688 30.05 -8.14 -7.11
C PHE A 688 29.17 -6.92 -7.36
N GLU A 689 29.28 -6.31 -8.54
CA GLU A 689 28.76 -4.94 -8.80
C GLU A 689 27.23 -4.86 -8.65
N ALA A 690 26.51 -5.91 -9.07
CA ALA A 690 25.04 -6.00 -8.98
C ALA A 690 24.49 -6.17 -7.56
N CYS A 691 25.35 -6.34 -6.53
CA CYS A 691 24.94 -6.56 -5.16
C CYS A 691 24.65 -5.24 -4.42
N PRO A 692 23.42 -5.02 -3.90
CA PRO A 692 23.09 -3.80 -3.16
C PRO A 692 23.85 -3.66 -1.84
N PHE A 693 24.24 -4.78 -1.23
CA PHE A 693 25.03 -4.83 0.01
C PHE A 693 26.50 -4.49 -0.25
N CYS A 694 27.08 -4.96 -1.36
CA CYS A 694 28.44 -4.59 -1.76
C CYS A 694 28.55 -3.11 -2.09
N ARG A 695 27.54 -2.59 -2.82
CA ARG A 695 27.42 -1.16 -3.13
C ARG A 695 27.51 -0.28 -1.89
N ARG A 696 26.85 -0.68 -0.79
CA ARG A 696 26.87 0.03 0.50
C ARG A 696 28.29 0.17 1.05
N VAL A 697 29.11 -0.88 0.96
CA VAL A 697 30.50 -0.86 1.40
C VAL A 697 31.32 0.07 0.50
N ARG A 698 31.11 0.05 -0.82
CA ARG A 698 31.76 1.00 -1.75
C ARG A 698 31.40 2.47 -1.49
N GLU A 699 30.15 2.75 -1.10
CA GLU A 699 29.74 4.10 -0.68
C GLU A 699 30.48 4.54 0.58
N ALA A 700 30.63 3.66 1.57
CA ALA A 700 31.40 3.94 2.78
C ALA A 700 32.89 4.13 2.48
N LEU A 701 33.49 3.32 1.61
CA LEU A 701 34.86 3.53 1.13
C LEU A 701 35.01 4.90 0.46
N THR A 702 34.00 5.36 -0.28
CA THR A 702 33.98 6.69 -0.90
C THR A 702 33.86 7.81 0.11
N GLU A 703 32.97 7.69 1.09
CA GLU A 703 32.82 8.70 2.13
C GLU A 703 34.11 8.83 2.98
N LEU A 704 34.78 7.71 3.23
CA LEU A 704 36.01 7.65 4.02
C LEU A 704 37.28 7.89 3.18
N ASP A 705 37.20 8.11 1.86
CA ASP A 705 38.38 8.21 0.99
C ASP A 705 39.37 7.03 1.15
N LEU A 706 38.83 5.81 1.24
CA LEU A 706 39.61 4.58 1.40
C LEU A 706 39.70 3.85 0.05
N SER A 707 40.88 3.32 -0.24
CA SER A 707 41.16 2.49 -1.42
C SER A 707 41.25 1.02 -1.03
N ALA A 708 40.93 0.12 -1.94
CA ALA A 708 40.85 -1.32 -1.66
C ALA A 708 41.23 -2.16 -2.88
N GLU A 709 41.80 -3.34 -2.63
CA GLU A 709 41.87 -4.43 -3.60
C GLU A 709 40.47 -5.07 -3.71
N VAL A 710 39.86 -4.96 -4.88
CA VAL A 710 38.55 -5.52 -5.17
C VAL A 710 38.72 -6.83 -5.92
N TYR A 711 38.09 -7.87 -5.38
CA TYR A 711 38.05 -9.22 -5.94
C TYR A 711 36.61 -9.54 -6.37
N PRO A 712 36.29 -9.43 -7.68
CA PRO A 712 34.93 -9.65 -8.14
C PRO A 712 34.48 -11.11 -7.99
N CYS A 713 33.26 -11.31 -7.51
CA CYS A 713 32.65 -12.60 -7.19
C CYS A 713 31.28 -12.76 -7.90
N PRO A 714 31.18 -12.56 -9.23
CA PRO A 714 29.92 -12.78 -9.95
C PRO A 714 29.44 -14.22 -9.80
N LYS A 715 28.16 -14.49 -10.09
CA LYS A 715 27.63 -15.86 -10.15
C LYS A 715 28.40 -16.65 -11.20
N GLY A 716 28.93 -17.82 -10.81
CA GLY A 716 29.82 -18.62 -11.65
C GLY A 716 31.31 -18.28 -11.51
N SER A 717 31.69 -17.32 -10.65
CA SER A 717 33.08 -17.04 -10.30
C SER A 717 33.81 -18.32 -9.88
N ARG A 718 34.99 -18.52 -10.45
CA ARG A 718 35.75 -19.78 -10.35
C ARG A 718 36.73 -19.76 -9.17
N VAL A 719 37.30 -18.59 -8.88
CA VAL A 719 38.44 -18.45 -7.95
C VAL A 719 38.02 -17.75 -6.67
N HIS A 720 37.42 -16.57 -6.77
CA HIS A 720 37.20 -15.70 -5.62
C HIS A 720 36.09 -16.21 -4.68
N ARG A 721 34.99 -16.75 -5.23
CA ARG A 721 33.93 -17.36 -4.40
C ARG A 721 34.42 -18.56 -3.60
N ALA A 722 35.25 -19.40 -4.21
CA ALA A 722 35.86 -20.56 -3.55
C ALA A 722 36.78 -20.12 -2.40
N PHE A 723 37.56 -19.05 -2.60
CA PHE A 723 38.37 -18.46 -1.53
C PHE A 723 37.51 -17.97 -0.36
N VAL A 724 36.44 -17.20 -0.61
CA VAL A 724 35.57 -16.69 0.47
C VAL A 724 34.92 -17.83 1.24
N LYS A 725 34.48 -18.90 0.57
CA LYS A 725 33.97 -20.10 1.23
C LYS A 725 35.03 -20.75 2.13
N ALA A 726 36.27 -20.87 1.65
CA ALA A 726 37.35 -21.49 2.41
C ALA A 726 37.83 -20.64 3.59
N SER A 727 37.86 -19.32 3.45
CA SER A 727 38.40 -18.40 4.46
C SER A 727 37.36 -17.92 5.47
N GLY A 728 36.13 -17.63 5.05
CA GLY A 728 35.08 -17.14 5.95
C GLY A 728 33.96 -18.15 6.23
N GLY A 729 33.94 -19.30 5.56
CA GLY A 729 33.02 -20.41 5.85
C GLY A 729 31.66 -20.33 5.16
N LYS A 730 31.32 -19.22 4.50
CA LYS A 730 30.07 -19.06 3.72
C LYS A 730 30.32 -18.28 2.43
N GLU A 731 29.59 -18.60 1.35
CA GLU A 731 29.60 -17.84 0.09
C GLU A 731 28.68 -16.61 0.19
N GLN A 732 29.04 -15.69 1.10
CA GLN A 732 28.27 -14.48 1.39
C GLN A 732 29.08 -13.23 1.02
N PHE A 733 28.43 -12.21 0.45
CA PHE A 733 29.07 -10.99 -0.03
C PHE A 733 28.28 -9.74 0.41
N PRO A 734 28.93 -8.63 0.77
CA PRO A 734 30.38 -8.40 0.74
C PRO A 734 31.12 -9.15 1.86
N PHE A 735 32.36 -9.51 1.58
CA PHE A 735 33.31 -10.04 2.57
C PHE A 735 34.57 -9.17 2.57
N LEU A 736 34.89 -8.60 3.73
CA LEU A 736 36.03 -7.70 3.89
C LEU A 736 37.13 -8.42 4.68
N LEU A 737 38.36 -8.33 4.17
CA LEU A 737 39.59 -8.62 4.91
C LEU A 737 40.36 -7.32 5.11
N ASP A 738 40.71 -7.05 6.36
CA ASP A 738 41.57 -5.95 6.73
C ASP A 738 42.93 -6.48 7.21
N PRO A 739 43.98 -6.42 6.37
CA PRO A 739 45.30 -6.89 6.76
C PRO A 739 45.95 -6.05 7.86
N ASN A 740 45.53 -4.78 8.02
CA ASN A 740 46.10 -3.88 9.02
C ASN A 740 45.74 -4.28 10.46
N THR A 741 44.57 -4.90 10.64
CA THR A 741 44.06 -5.35 11.95
C THR A 741 43.97 -6.86 12.07
N GLY A 742 44.08 -7.59 10.95
CA GLY A 742 43.85 -9.03 10.87
C GLY A 742 42.37 -9.42 10.93
N MET A 743 41.45 -8.45 10.81
CA MET A 743 40.02 -8.70 10.87
C MET A 743 39.49 -9.23 9.55
N SER A 744 38.51 -10.14 9.65
CA SER A 744 37.71 -10.62 8.52
C SER A 744 36.24 -10.63 8.94
N MET A 745 35.35 -10.16 8.07
CA MET A 745 33.93 -10.05 8.42
C MET A 745 33.00 -10.07 7.21
N TYR A 746 31.77 -10.53 7.48
CA TYR A 746 30.60 -10.45 6.60
C TYR A 746 29.70 -9.30 7.02
N GLU A 747 28.53 -9.22 6.39
CA GLU A 747 27.46 -8.27 6.65
C GLU A 747 27.83 -6.81 6.35
N SER A 748 27.19 -6.25 5.32
CA SER A 748 27.51 -4.88 4.88
C SER A 748 27.32 -3.81 5.96
N SER A 749 26.36 -3.97 6.89
CA SER A 749 26.18 -3.03 8.00
C SER A 749 27.34 -3.09 9.00
N ASP A 750 27.80 -4.29 9.33
CA ASP A 750 28.91 -4.50 10.27
C ASP A 750 30.22 -4.01 9.67
N ILE A 751 30.45 -4.28 8.38
CA ILE A 751 31.59 -3.76 7.61
C ILE A 751 31.60 -2.23 7.62
N VAL A 752 30.46 -1.59 7.31
CA VAL A 752 30.38 -0.11 7.30
C VAL A 752 30.65 0.45 8.70
N ASN A 753 30.02 -0.11 9.74
CA ASN A 753 30.24 0.33 11.11
C ASN A 753 31.71 0.16 11.54
N TYR A 754 32.33 -0.95 11.19
CA TYR A 754 33.75 -1.22 11.43
C TYR A 754 34.65 -0.18 10.76
N LEU A 755 34.45 0.09 9.47
CA LEU A 755 35.26 1.06 8.72
C LEU A 755 35.15 2.47 9.33
N PHE A 756 33.96 2.89 9.73
CA PHE A 756 33.76 4.19 10.40
C PHE A 756 34.33 4.21 11.82
N GLN A 757 34.26 3.11 12.55
CA GLN A 757 34.82 2.99 13.88
C GLN A 757 36.35 3.03 13.89
N GLU A 758 36.99 2.30 12.98
CA GLU A 758 38.45 2.15 12.95
C GLU A 758 39.15 3.23 12.13
N TYR A 759 38.57 3.65 11.00
CA TYR A 759 39.18 4.58 10.03
C TYR A 759 38.38 5.89 9.81
N GLY A 760 37.23 6.03 10.46
CA GLY A 760 36.36 7.20 10.40
C GLY A 760 36.34 8.05 11.67
N GLU A 761 37.35 7.92 12.56
CA GLU A 761 37.43 8.63 13.84
C GLU A 761 36.20 8.40 14.74
N ARG A 762 35.61 7.19 14.68
CA ARG A 762 34.39 6.80 15.41
C ARG A 762 33.17 7.68 15.15
N ARG A 763 33.16 8.43 14.04
CA ARG A 763 31.97 9.13 13.57
C ARG A 763 30.96 8.12 13.05
N ARG A 764 29.68 8.50 13.07
CA ARG A 764 28.63 7.66 12.50
C ARG A 764 28.59 7.80 10.97
N PRO A 765 28.27 6.73 10.23
CA PRO A 765 28.05 6.81 8.79
C PRO A 765 26.90 7.76 8.45
N THR A 766 26.92 8.35 7.26
CA THR A 766 25.80 9.16 6.77
C THR A 766 24.52 8.33 6.78
N PHE A 767 23.44 8.87 7.36
CA PHE A 767 22.16 8.20 7.62
C PHE A 767 21.67 7.29 6.47
N GLY A 768 21.78 7.76 5.23
CA GLY A 768 21.33 6.99 4.07
C GLY A 768 22.16 5.76 3.70
N ILE A 769 23.41 5.62 4.17
CA ILE A 769 24.24 4.45 3.87
C ILE A 769 23.68 3.20 4.57
N LEU A 770 23.19 3.30 5.80
CA LEU A 770 22.69 2.14 6.55
C LEU A 770 21.20 1.85 6.29
N GLU A 771 20.38 2.87 6.05
CA GLU A 771 18.92 2.72 6.03
C GLU A 771 18.28 2.57 4.62
N SER A 772 18.98 2.95 3.54
CA SER A 772 18.37 3.05 2.19
C SER A 772 18.28 1.74 1.39
N THR A 773 18.80 0.62 1.91
CA THR A 773 19.16 -0.54 1.07
C THR A 773 18.05 -1.49 0.67
N LEU A 774 16.88 -1.49 1.31
CA LEU A 774 15.83 -2.47 0.97
C LEU A 774 14.98 -2.06 -0.25
N VAL A 775 14.73 -0.75 -0.44
CA VAL A 775 13.89 -0.25 -1.55
C VAL A 775 14.70 0.33 -2.70
N THR A 776 15.78 1.09 -2.44
CA THR A 776 16.62 1.68 -3.51
C THR A 776 17.77 0.78 -3.97
N GLY A 777 18.04 -0.32 -3.25
CA GLY A 777 19.21 -1.16 -3.48
C GLY A 777 19.16 -1.95 -4.79
N TRP A 778 18.00 -2.52 -5.14
CA TRP A 778 17.84 -3.42 -6.30
C TRP A 778 17.43 -2.70 -7.58
N VAL A 779 16.85 -1.50 -7.49
CA VAL A 779 16.47 -0.66 -8.64
C VAL A 779 17.61 -0.50 -9.66
N PRO A 780 18.86 -0.19 -9.25
CA PRO A 780 20.01 -0.14 -10.15
C PRO A 780 20.27 -1.45 -10.91
N THR A 781 20.12 -2.60 -10.25
CA THR A 781 20.36 -3.92 -10.83
C THR A 781 19.28 -4.29 -11.86
N ILE A 782 18.03 -3.89 -11.61
CA ILE A 782 16.90 -4.07 -12.54
C ILE A 782 17.07 -3.19 -13.77
N ILE A 783 17.37 -1.90 -13.59
CA ILE A 783 17.60 -0.95 -14.70
C ILE A 783 18.76 -1.40 -15.59
N ARG A 784 19.77 -2.05 -15.00
CA ARG A 784 20.95 -2.56 -15.68
C ARG A 784 20.82 -4.01 -16.17
N ALA A 785 19.62 -4.60 -16.14
CA ALA A 785 19.36 -5.96 -16.64
C ALA A 785 20.32 -7.03 -16.07
N GLY A 786 20.73 -6.88 -14.80
CA GLY A 786 21.67 -7.82 -14.17
C GLY A 786 23.12 -7.77 -14.67
N ARG A 787 23.55 -6.71 -15.36
CA ARG A 787 24.98 -6.46 -15.66
C ARG A 787 25.82 -6.52 -14.38
N GLY A 788 26.98 -7.17 -14.44
CA GLY A 788 27.84 -7.40 -13.27
C GLY A 788 27.29 -8.43 -12.26
N MET A 789 26.30 -9.26 -12.63
CA MET A 789 25.77 -10.33 -11.76
C MET A 789 26.39 -11.70 -12.03
N SER A 790 26.71 -12.02 -13.29
CA SER A 790 27.18 -13.35 -13.70
C SER A 790 28.49 -13.26 -14.47
N LEU A 791 29.31 -14.31 -14.36
CA LEU A 791 30.56 -14.44 -15.10
C LEU A 791 30.26 -14.53 -16.60
N TRP A 792 30.98 -13.79 -17.42
CA TRP A 792 30.90 -13.91 -18.87
C TRP A 792 31.65 -15.17 -19.33
N ASN A 793 31.02 -15.94 -20.22
CA ASN A 793 31.55 -17.25 -20.64
C ASN A 793 32.92 -17.15 -21.32
N GLY A 794 33.21 -16.03 -21.98
CA GLY A 794 34.50 -15.75 -22.63
C GLY A 794 35.55 -15.15 -21.70
N ALA A 795 35.33 -15.08 -20.38
CA ALA A 795 36.34 -14.56 -19.45
C ALA A 795 37.55 -15.53 -19.36
N LEU A 796 38.74 -14.96 -19.19
CA LEU A 796 39.96 -15.76 -18.99
C LEU A 796 39.84 -16.70 -17.78
N PRO A 797 40.35 -17.93 -17.87
CA PRO A 797 40.28 -18.90 -16.78
C PRO A 797 41.21 -18.55 -15.60
N ASP A 798 42.34 -17.91 -15.88
CA ASP A 798 43.36 -17.55 -14.89
C ASP A 798 43.38 -16.03 -14.65
N PRO A 799 43.54 -15.59 -13.39
CA PRO A 799 43.63 -14.16 -13.07
C PRO A 799 44.92 -13.54 -13.62
N PRO A 800 44.91 -12.22 -13.93
CA PRO A 800 46.10 -11.51 -14.39
C PRO A 800 47.23 -11.54 -13.34
N GLN A 801 48.49 -11.55 -13.81
CA GLN A 801 49.66 -11.60 -12.93
C GLN A 801 49.75 -10.39 -11.99
N LYS A 802 49.32 -9.21 -12.45
CA LYS A 802 49.26 -7.98 -11.67
C LYS A 802 47.83 -7.45 -11.64
N LEU A 803 47.42 -6.91 -10.50
CA LEU A 803 46.13 -6.24 -10.34
C LEU A 803 46.05 -5.03 -11.28
N LEU A 804 44.92 -4.87 -11.97
CA LEU A 804 44.63 -3.65 -12.71
C LEU A 804 44.38 -2.52 -11.71
N GLU A 805 44.56 -1.26 -12.11
CA GLU A 805 44.21 -0.12 -11.27
C GLU A 805 43.07 0.68 -11.89
N LEU A 806 42.03 0.95 -11.09
CA LEU A 806 40.87 1.74 -11.49
C LEU A 806 40.72 2.95 -10.58
N TYR A 807 40.83 4.15 -11.17
CA TYR A 807 40.46 5.39 -10.50
C TYR A 807 38.97 5.65 -10.71
N SER A 808 38.20 5.59 -9.62
CA SER A 808 36.74 5.61 -9.66
C SER A 808 36.13 6.06 -8.32
N TYR A 809 34.85 6.39 -8.31
CA TYR A 809 34.03 6.48 -7.10
C TYR A 809 32.64 5.86 -7.36
N GLU A 810 31.93 5.53 -6.29
CA GLU A 810 30.73 4.68 -6.38
C GLU A 810 29.62 5.31 -7.25
N ASN A 811 29.26 6.56 -6.98
CA ASN A 811 28.17 7.28 -7.66
C ASN A 811 28.62 8.01 -8.94
N ASN A 812 29.41 7.32 -9.77
CA ASN A 812 29.80 7.77 -11.11
C ASN A 812 29.21 6.82 -12.15
N GLN A 813 28.36 7.34 -13.04
CA GLN A 813 27.67 6.56 -14.06
C GLN A 813 28.64 5.90 -15.07
N PHE A 814 29.75 6.54 -15.40
CA PHE A 814 30.72 6.01 -16.36
C PHE A 814 31.62 4.97 -15.72
N ALA A 815 32.01 5.19 -14.45
CA ALA A 815 32.86 4.26 -13.73
C ALA A 815 32.11 2.97 -13.34
N ARG A 816 30.79 3.06 -13.11
CA ARG A 816 29.94 1.88 -12.93
C ARG A 816 30.04 0.91 -14.11
N LEU A 817 29.99 1.40 -15.34
CA LEU A 817 30.07 0.56 -16.54
C LEU A 817 31.38 -0.24 -16.61
N VAL A 818 32.48 0.36 -16.17
CA VAL A 818 33.80 -0.28 -16.11
C VAL A 818 33.83 -1.32 -14.99
N ARG A 819 33.28 -1.04 -13.80
CA ARG A 819 33.18 -2.02 -12.71
C ARG A 819 32.30 -3.21 -13.08
N GLU A 820 31.20 -2.98 -13.79
CA GLU A 820 30.35 -4.05 -14.34
C GLU A 820 31.17 -4.97 -15.26
N ALA A 821 31.98 -4.41 -16.17
CA ALA A 821 32.84 -5.18 -17.07
C ALA A 821 33.95 -5.95 -16.34
N LEU A 822 34.65 -5.31 -15.38
CA LEU A 822 35.65 -5.98 -14.53
C LEU A 822 35.02 -7.14 -13.74
N CYS A 823 33.79 -6.94 -13.26
CA CYS A 823 33.04 -7.98 -12.55
C CYS A 823 32.62 -9.13 -13.47
N GLU A 824 32.15 -8.84 -14.69
CA GLU A 824 31.77 -9.86 -15.69
C GLU A 824 32.98 -10.69 -16.15
N LEU A 825 34.19 -10.12 -16.13
CA LEU A 825 35.44 -10.79 -16.49
C LEU A 825 36.17 -11.42 -15.28
N GLU A 826 35.62 -11.33 -14.07
CA GLU A 826 36.28 -11.76 -12.81
C GLU A 826 37.68 -11.16 -12.61
N LEU A 827 37.94 -9.95 -13.14
CA LEU A 827 39.27 -9.33 -13.08
C LEU A 827 39.48 -8.60 -11.75
N PRO A 828 40.46 -9.00 -10.92
CA PRO A 828 40.77 -8.30 -9.68
C PRO A 828 41.53 -7.00 -9.95
N TYR A 829 41.20 -5.96 -9.18
CA TYR A 829 41.75 -4.61 -9.40
C TYR A 829 41.90 -3.82 -8.11
N ILE A 830 42.80 -2.83 -8.11
CA ILE A 830 42.92 -1.82 -7.07
C ILE A 830 41.95 -0.69 -7.39
N LEU A 831 41.01 -0.44 -6.48
CA LEU A 831 40.12 0.71 -6.52
C LEU A 831 40.79 1.90 -5.82
N TRP A 832 41.24 2.88 -6.61
CA TRP A 832 41.66 4.19 -6.10
C TRP A 832 40.44 5.11 -6.02
N ASN A 833 39.98 5.37 -4.80
CA ASN A 833 38.80 6.20 -4.62
C ASN A 833 39.09 7.65 -4.99
N THR A 834 38.25 8.26 -5.83
CA THR A 834 38.42 9.63 -6.34
C THR A 834 37.15 10.47 -6.20
N GLY A 835 36.37 10.20 -5.14
CA GLY A 835 35.19 11.00 -4.80
C GLY A 835 35.52 12.49 -4.65
N LYS A 836 34.52 13.36 -4.76
CA LYS A 836 34.74 14.81 -4.66
C LYS A 836 35.35 15.15 -3.30
N GLY A 837 36.56 15.70 -3.30
CA GLY A 837 37.34 16.01 -2.09
C GLY A 837 38.43 14.98 -1.75
N SER A 838 38.59 13.93 -2.55
CA SER A 838 39.63 12.90 -2.37
C SER A 838 41.04 13.41 -2.60
N LEU A 839 42.00 12.89 -1.83
CA LEU A 839 43.43 13.13 -2.03
C LEU A 839 43.97 12.45 -3.30
N ASN A 840 43.36 11.34 -3.72
CA ASN A 840 43.79 10.59 -4.91
C ASN A 840 43.52 11.33 -6.23
N CYS A 841 42.67 12.36 -6.23
CA CYS A 841 42.46 13.22 -7.40
C CYS A 841 43.76 13.90 -7.85
N SER A 842 44.67 14.22 -6.91
CA SER A 842 45.98 14.79 -7.23
C SER A 842 46.89 13.76 -7.93
N LYS A 843 46.91 12.52 -7.44
CA LYS A 843 47.62 11.39 -8.05
C LYS A 843 47.09 11.09 -9.46
N LEU A 844 45.77 11.06 -9.63
CA LEU A 844 45.14 10.88 -10.95
C LEU A 844 45.54 12.00 -11.92
N LYS A 845 45.57 13.25 -11.46
CA LYS A 845 45.98 14.40 -12.28
C LYS A 845 47.44 14.33 -12.71
N GLN A 846 48.33 13.81 -11.86
CA GLN A 846 49.73 13.62 -12.21
C GLN A 846 49.91 12.55 -13.30
N ILE A 847 49.10 11.49 -13.29
CA ILE A 847 49.22 10.36 -14.22
C ILE A 847 48.49 10.66 -15.54
N SER A 848 47.28 11.18 -15.49
CA SER A 848 46.40 11.35 -16.67
C SER A 848 46.36 12.79 -17.24
N GLY A 849 46.89 13.77 -16.51
CA GLY A 849 46.71 15.20 -16.82
C GLY A 849 45.30 15.75 -16.50
N SER A 850 44.36 14.89 -16.12
CA SER A 850 42.95 15.21 -15.85
C SER A 850 42.50 14.64 -14.50
N THR A 851 41.33 15.06 -14.02
CA THR A 851 40.66 14.42 -12.86
C THR A 851 39.40 13.68 -13.29
N GLN A 852 39.25 13.42 -14.60
CA GLN A 852 38.12 12.68 -15.15
C GLN A 852 38.25 11.18 -14.82
N VAL A 853 37.11 10.59 -14.46
CA VAL A 853 37.01 9.16 -14.13
C VAL A 853 35.81 8.54 -14.87
N PRO A 854 35.88 7.27 -15.27
CA PRO A 854 36.91 6.28 -14.94
C PRO A 854 38.24 6.47 -15.66
N TYR A 855 39.33 6.08 -15.01
CA TYR A 855 40.66 5.97 -15.61
C TYR A 855 41.25 4.61 -15.23
N LEU A 856 41.62 3.82 -16.24
CA LEU A 856 42.18 2.48 -16.08
C LEU A 856 43.69 2.52 -16.34
N VAL A 857 44.46 1.89 -15.46
CA VAL A 857 45.87 1.56 -15.68
C VAL A 857 46.01 0.05 -15.64
N ASP A 858 46.51 -0.52 -16.73
CA ASP A 858 46.78 -1.95 -16.83
C ASP A 858 48.30 -2.20 -16.83
N PRO A 859 48.87 -2.63 -15.70
CA PRO A 859 50.30 -2.90 -15.58
C PRO A 859 50.74 -4.18 -16.31
N ASN A 860 49.81 -5.02 -16.77
CA ASN A 860 50.14 -6.24 -17.51
C ASN A 860 50.45 -5.93 -18.98
N THR A 861 49.80 -4.92 -19.56
CA THR A 861 50.01 -4.49 -20.95
C THR A 861 50.75 -3.15 -21.06
N GLY A 862 50.84 -2.39 -19.96
CA GLY A 862 51.41 -1.03 -19.93
C GLY A 862 50.43 0.05 -20.41
N ILE A 863 49.17 -0.31 -20.68
CA ILE A 863 48.16 0.60 -21.20
C ILE A 863 47.58 1.47 -20.09
N GLN A 864 47.36 2.75 -20.41
CA GLN A 864 46.60 3.68 -19.58
C GLN A 864 45.56 4.36 -20.45
N MET A 865 44.32 4.40 -20.00
CA MET A 865 43.23 4.96 -20.80
C MET A 865 42.11 5.56 -19.96
N ALA A 866 41.53 6.61 -20.51
CA ALA A 866 40.28 7.22 -20.07
C ALA A 866 39.13 6.72 -20.95
N GLU A 867 37.92 7.25 -20.72
CA GLU A 867 36.68 6.92 -21.43
C GLU A 867 36.14 5.52 -21.18
N SER A 868 34.96 5.45 -20.54
CA SER A 868 34.36 4.20 -20.09
C SER A 868 34.15 3.16 -21.20
N LEU A 869 33.68 3.57 -22.39
CA LEU A 869 33.40 2.65 -23.49
C LEU A 869 34.67 2.06 -24.11
N ASP A 870 35.74 2.85 -24.20
CA ASP A 870 37.01 2.38 -24.74
C ASP A 870 37.71 1.44 -23.76
N ILE A 871 37.63 1.76 -22.46
CA ILE A 871 38.06 0.85 -21.39
C ILE A 871 37.33 -0.49 -21.47
N ILE A 872 36.01 -0.49 -21.66
CA ILE A 872 35.22 -1.72 -21.75
C ILE A 872 35.62 -2.54 -22.98
N ARG A 873 35.73 -1.89 -24.15
CA ARG A 873 36.18 -2.56 -25.39
C ARG A 873 37.55 -3.19 -25.20
N TYR A 874 38.47 -2.44 -24.58
CA TYR A 874 39.81 -2.92 -24.25
C TYR A 874 39.77 -4.14 -23.33
N LEU A 875 39.03 -4.08 -22.23
CA LEU A 875 38.93 -5.18 -21.27
C LEU A 875 38.40 -6.46 -21.94
N PHE A 876 37.30 -6.38 -22.68
CA PHE A 876 36.76 -7.54 -23.38
C PHE A 876 37.61 -8.00 -24.57
N ALA A 877 38.46 -7.16 -25.16
CA ALA A 877 39.36 -7.55 -26.24
C ALA A 877 40.63 -8.26 -25.73
N ASN A 878 41.17 -7.81 -24.59
CA ASN A 878 42.45 -8.24 -24.05
C ASN A 878 42.35 -9.32 -22.96
N TYR A 879 41.22 -9.38 -22.27
CA TYR A 879 40.98 -10.33 -21.18
C TYR A 879 39.87 -11.34 -21.49
N ASN A 880 39.74 -11.72 -22.76
CA ASN A 880 38.89 -12.82 -23.18
C ASN A 880 39.69 -14.11 -23.42
N SER A 881 39.03 -15.25 -23.34
CA SER A 881 39.58 -16.59 -23.54
C SER A 881 39.66 -17.00 -25.02
N LYS A 882 39.73 -16.03 -25.95
CA LYS A 882 39.65 -16.17 -27.41
C LYS A 882 39.94 -17.56 -27.98
#